data_AF-A0A3M6XPG2-F1
#
_entry.id   AF-A0A3M6XPG2-F1
#
_cell.length_a   1.000
_cell.length_b   1.000
_cell.length_c   1.000
_cell.angle_alpha   90.00
_cell.angle_beta   90.00
_cell.angle_gamma   90.00
#
_symmetry.space_group_name_H-M   'P 1'
#
loop_
_entity.id
_entity.type
_entity.pdbx_description
1 polymer ?
#
loop_
_entity_poly.entity_id
_entity_poly.type
_entity_poly.pdbx_seq_one_letter_code
_entity_poly.pdbx_strand_id
1 'polypeptide(L)'
;MYGTTETQRAVSYYEIPSLNQDAGYLEQMGDVIPAGMGMVNVQLLVVDREKKERQCEVGEIGEIYVRAGGLAEHYLGDEEKSSQKFVTNWFVDPQKWVEEDKQRAAAQSQQEPWRKPDLWFGPRDRMYRSGDLGRYLPDGNVECVGRADDQVKIRGFRIELGEIDTHLSKHPLIRENVTLVKRDHNEEQILVSYYVPEMQRWREWYAEQEERTGKSDGPTAQSGPNGSLGVPQGIRRRVSAKEEMGVADRMKIFELLTLDVRERLKQKLPVYAVPTLFIPMLRLPLTPNAKVDRRALPFPGAAELLGAMPKAGDVDSRTDTEKDLADIWAQHLPATADSLPRESSFYDLGGNSIMSVQIVPKINRKWQGVNVPMSVMAAGQPTLKSVGRYIDRSLNPVGLRLDAAAGEEEEQQAELYSNDLPKQLEKIPASLPAIGSEYPRVKSGLNVLLTGATGFLGAYLMHDLLMRTPPNHVYVHVRASSHQQAVERVRTTCTAYGLWQDWWLSEGILEVVVGDLEKPKLGMGEEDYKKVSEDAELVIHNGARVHWLMPYESLKPANVHSTVECIKLCGTGKPKRLAFVSSTSALDTDYYLQQSEYGNKVLEFDNLEGSRQGLGTGYGQSKWVSEKIINEACKRGLSAVIVRSGYVLGDPKSGISNTDDFLVRMLKGCVQVGSRPDVENTINMVPVNHVARLIVASAFYGDKNTVSHVEAHPRLTFNEFLGALEGYGYPVPQHDYENWKQSVVNYVEGGRKDDGDELALLGLYHMVTGDLPEATKAPNLNDRNAQRALDADTKHTGTETPKGVTKEAVGSYLAFLIARGFMTAPNAGAKMALPKMELTKEQTAALNRVGGRGGGS
;
A
#
# COMPACT_ATOMS: atom_id res chain seq x y z
N MET A 1 -29.74 1.68 -29.05
CA MET A 1 -29.35 3.10 -29.01
C MET A 1 -28.68 3.39 -27.68
N TYR A 2 -27.64 4.20 -27.67
CA TYR A 2 -26.87 4.56 -26.48
C TYR A 2 -26.89 6.09 -26.28
N GLY A 3 -27.08 6.51 -25.04
CA GLY A 3 -27.10 7.92 -24.66
C GLY A 3 -27.53 8.10 -23.20
N THR A 4 -27.07 9.17 -22.57
CA THR A 4 -27.42 9.51 -21.18
C THR A 4 -28.49 10.60 -21.14
N THR A 5 -29.08 10.82 -19.95
CA THR A 5 -30.04 11.91 -19.70
C THR A 5 -29.54 13.29 -20.15
N GLU A 6 -28.23 13.51 -20.07
CA GLU A 6 -27.54 14.75 -20.41
C GLU A 6 -27.39 14.98 -21.91
N THR A 7 -27.58 13.95 -22.73
CA THR A 7 -27.49 14.07 -24.19
C THR A 7 -28.77 14.60 -24.83
N GLN A 8 -29.87 14.71 -24.05
CA GLN A 8 -31.22 15.19 -24.39
C GLN A 8 -31.91 14.54 -25.61
N ARG A 9 -31.24 14.41 -26.77
CA ARG A 9 -31.61 13.61 -27.96
C ARG A 9 -30.40 13.16 -28.80
N ALA A 10 -29.19 13.50 -28.38
CA ALA A 10 -27.94 13.18 -29.06
C ALA A 10 -27.46 11.77 -28.70
N VAL A 11 -28.09 10.76 -29.31
CA VAL A 11 -27.80 9.36 -29.06
C VAL A 11 -27.00 8.74 -30.21
N SER A 12 -26.34 7.63 -29.92
CA SER A 12 -25.77 6.72 -30.90
C SER A 12 -26.68 5.51 -31.10
N TYR A 13 -26.44 4.78 -32.17
CA TYR A 13 -27.18 3.58 -32.52
C TYR A 13 -26.22 2.49 -33.00
N TYR A 14 -26.66 1.25 -32.84
CA TYR A 14 -26.02 0.09 -33.42
C TYR A 14 -27.05 -0.57 -34.30
N GLU A 15 -26.74 -0.74 -35.58
CA GLU A 15 -27.65 -1.31 -36.55
C GLU A 15 -27.59 -2.83 -36.47
N ILE A 16 -28.74 -3.46 -36.30
CA ILE A 16 -28.88 -4.91 -36.32
C ILE A 16 -29.44 -5.29 -37.69
N PRO A 17 -28.74 -6.14 -38.48
CA PRO A 17 -29.24 -6.63 -39.75
C PRO A 17 -30.62 -7.27 -39.62
N SER A 18 -31.43 -7.18 -40.67
CA SER A 18 -32.74 -7.85 -40.67
C SER A 18 -32.55 -9.38 -40.67
N LEU A 19 -33.52 -10.12 -40.13
CA LEU A 19 -33.50 -11.58 -40.11
C LEU A 19 -33.31 -12.21 -41.52
N ASN A 20 -33.83 -11.54 -42.56
CA ASN A 20 -33.68 -12.01 -43.95
C ASN A 20 -32.26 -11.80 -44.51
N GLN A 21 -31.51 -10.84 -43.96
CA GLN A 21 -30.12 -10.59 -44.34
C GLN A 21 -29.18 -11.51 -43.58
N ASP A 22 -29.40 -11.68 -42.27
CA ASP A 22 -28.62 -12.59 -41.44
C ASP A 22 -29.46 -13.14 -40.29
N ALA A 23 -29.90 -14.39 -40.43
CA ALA A 23 -30.74 -15.07 -39.45
C ALA A 23 -29.98 -15.48 -38.18
N GLY A 24 -28.64 -15.60 -38.25
CA GLY A 24 -27.78 -16.02 -37.14
C GLY A 24 -27.07 -14.86 -36.43
N TYR A 25 -27.29 -13.62 -36.87
CA TYR A 25 -26.53 -12.45 -36.41
C TYR A 25 -26.55 -12.29 -34.88
N LEU A 26 -27.74 -12.36 -34.27
CA LEU A 26 -27.89 -12.21 -32.82
C LEU A 26 -27.21 -13.34 -32.03
N GLU A 27 -27.08 -14.53 -32.61
CA GLU A 27 -26.38 -15.66 -31.99
C GLU A 27 -24.85 -15.50 -32.05
N GLN A 28 -24.35 -14.73 -33.02
CA GLN A 28 -22.91 -14.48 -33.25
C GLN A 28 -22.40 -13.19 -32.60
N MET A 29 -23.28 -12.23 -32.31
CA MET A 29 -22.94 -10.87 -31.84
C MET A 29 -22.19 -10.85 -30.49
N GLY A 30 -22.27 -11.92 -29.70
CA GLY A 30 -21.66 -12.00 -28.36
C GLY A 30 -22.31 -11.05 -27.33
N ASP A 31 -21.94 -11.20 -26.06
CA ASP A 31 -22.47 -10.37 -24.96
C ASP A 31 -21.65 -9.09 -24.79
N VAL A 32 -21.73 -8.21 -25.79
CA VAL A 32 -21.11 -6.88 -25.78
C VAL A 32 -22.22 -5.83 -25.70
N ILE A 33 -22.03 -4.74 -24.94
CA ILE A 33 -22.99 -3.64 -24.94
C ILE A 33 -22.61 -2.68 -26.08
N PRO A 34 -23.30 -2.70 -27.24
CA PRO A 34 -22.93 -1.82 -28.34
C PRO A 34 -23.34 -0.38 -28.03
N ALA A 35 -22.35 0.52 -27.96
CA ALA A 35 -22.62 1.95 -28.04
C ALA A 35 -22.85 2.36 -29.51
N GLY A 36 -22.24 1.65 -30.45
CA GLY A 36 -22.39 1.80 -31.90
C GLY A 36 -21.79 3.09 -32.43
N MET A 37 -22.43 3.69 -33.43
CA MET A 37 -22.01 4.94 -34.04
C MET A 37 -23.02 6.05 -33.75
N GLY A 38 -22.56 7.30 -33.70
CA GLY A 38 -23.44 8.44 -33.46
C GLY A 38 -24.54 8.56 -34.53
N MET A 39 -25.74 8.97 -34.13
CA MET A 39 -26.76 9.42 -35.09
C MET A 39 -26.31 10.69 -35.81
N VAL A 40 -27.14 11.19 -36.73
CA VAL A 40 -26.90 12.46 -37.44
C VAL A 40 -26.54 13.58 -36.44
N ASN A 41 -25.37 14.19 -36.65
CA ASN A 41 -24.79 15.24 -35.80
C ASN A 41 -24.40 14.82 -34.38
N VAL A 42 -24.21 13.52 -34.13
CA VAL A 42 -23.66 12.95 -32.91
C VAL A 42 -22.38 12.20 -33.24
N GLN A 43 -21.34 12.37 -32.43
CA GLN A 43 -20.11 11.60 -32.55
C GLN A 43 -19.79 10.98 -31.19
N LEU A 44 -19.51 9.68 -31.19
CA LEU A 44 -18.88 9.03 -30.04
C LEU A 44 -17.37 9.15 -30.20
N LEU A 45 -16.71 9.63 -29.15
CA LEU A 45 -15.26 9.77 -29.08
C LEU A 45 -14.74 8.90 -27.95
N VAL A 46 -13.83 7.96 -28.26
CA VAL A 46 -13.10 7.22 -27.24
C VAL A 46 -11.79 7.95 -26.95
N VAL A 47 -11.66 8.48 -25.74
CA VAL A 47 -10.57 9.38 -25.35
C VAL A 47 -9.66 8.70 -24.32
N ASP A 48 -8.35 8.87 -24.49
CA ASP A 48 -7.35 8.34 -23.55
C ASP A 48 -7.52 8.96 -22.15
N ARG A 49 -7.49 8.11 -21.12
CA ARG A 49 -7.76 8.49 -19.73
C ARG A 49 -6.64 9.31 -19.09
N GLU A 50 -5.39 9.09 -19.50
CA GLU A 50 -4.21 9.78 -19.00
C GLU A 50 -3.87 11.00 -19.86
N LYS A 51 -4.17 10.92 -21.17
CA LYS A 51 -3.88 11.97 -22.16
C LYS A 51 -5.15 12.43 -22.86
N LYS A 52 -5.88 13.34 -22.23
CA LYS A 52 -7.19 13.85 -22.72
C LYS A 52 -7.16 14.42 -24.14
N GLU A 53 -6.02 14.94 -24.59
CA GLU A 53 -5.78 15.49 -25.92
C GLU A 53 -5.66 14.41 -27.03
N ARG A 54 -5.80 13.11 -26.69
CA ARG A 54 -5.61 11.99 -27.61
C ARG A 54 -6.87 11.11 -27.71
N GLN A 55 -7.29 10.80 -28.93
CA GLN A 55 -8.28 9.75 -29.17
C GLN A 55 -7.60 8.37 -29.19
N CYS A 56 -8.29 7.37 -28.67
CA CYS A 56 -7.83 6.00 -28.68
C CYS A 56 -7.85 5.43 -30.11
N GLU A 57 -6.90 4.54 -30.41
CA GLU A 57 -6.88 3.78 -31.65
C GLU A 57 -7.92 2.63 -31.63
N VAL A 58 -8.15 1.98 -32.77
CA VAL A 58 -9.02 0.79 -32.85
C VAL A 58 -8.51 -0.30 -31.89
N GLY A 59 -9.40 -0.82 -31.05
CA GLY A 59 -9.11 -1.82 -30.02
C GLY A 59 -8.61 -1.27 -28.68
N GLU A 60 -8.19 0.00 -28.62
CA GLU A 60 -7.69 0.63 -27.41
C GLU A 60 -8.85 1.13 -26.51
N ILE A 61 -8.75 0.86 -25.20
CA ILE A 61 -9.80 1.21 -24.23
C ILE A 61 -9.56 2.64 -23.73
N GLY A 62 -10.57 3.48 -23.90
CA GLY A 62 -10.63 4.83 -23.35
C GLY A 62 -11.99 5.13 -22.73
N GLU A 63 -12.20 6.37 -22.32
CA GLU A 63 -13.49 6.84 -21.84
C GLU A 63 -14.33 7.36 -23.01
N ILE A 64 -15.62 7.01 -23.04
CA ILE A 64 -16.56 7.44 -24.08
C ILE A 64 -17.03 8.87 -23.81
N TYR A 65 -16.86 9.74 -24.78
CA TYR A 65 -17.40 11.09 -24.82
C TYR A 65 -18.45 11.19 -25.92
N VAL A 66 -19.55 11.91 -25.65
CA VAL A 66 -20.59 12.19 -26.65
C VAL A 66 -20.44 13.64 -27.09
N ARG A 67 -20.03 13.85 -28.34
CA ARG A 67 -19.94 15.17 -28.97
C ARG A 67 -21.20 15.42 -29.77
N ALA A 68 -21.92 16.49 -29.44
CA ALA A 68 -23.13 16.89 -30.17
C ALA A 68 -23.50 18.36 -29.89
N GLY A 69 -24.21 18.99 -30.82
CA GLY A 69 -24.76 20.34 -30.62
C GLY A 69 -25.97 20.39 -29.68
N GLY A 70 -26.66 19.26 -29.48
CA GLY A 70 -27.90 19.15 -28.70
C GLY A 70 -27.73 18.66 -27.26
N LEU A 71 -26.54 18.79 -26.67
CA LEU A 71 -26.29 18.41 -25.28
C LEU A 71 -27.03 19.34 -24.30
N ALA A 72 -27.41 18.82 -23.13
CA ALA A 72 -27.96 19.63 -22.04
C ALA A 72 -27.01 20.76 -21.64
N GLU A 73 -27.53 21.91 -21.22
CA GLU A 73 -26.72 23.09 -20.94
C GLU A 73 -25.69 22.86 -19.83
N HIS A 74 -26.15 22.42 -18.67
CA HIS A 74 -25.40 22.16 -17.45
C HIS A 74 -26.32 21.47 -16.43
N TYR A 75 -25.76 21.06 -15.28
CA TYR A 75 -26.54 20.65 -14.12
C TYR A 75 -26.97 21.89 -13.33
N LEU A 76 -28.28 22.02 -13.09
CA LEU A 76 -28.83 23.15 -12.34
C LEU A 76 -28.34 23.12 -10.88
N GLY A 77 -27.67 24.19 -10.44
CA GLY A 77 -27.18 24.35 -9.06
C GLY A 77 -25.87 23.62 -8.73
N ASP A 78 -25.19 23.04 -9.73
CA ASP A 78 -23.93 22.31 -9.55
C ASP A 78 -22.93 22.69 -10.65
N GLU A 79 -22.32 23.86 -10.49
CA GLU A 79 -21.37 24.43 -11.45
C GLU A 79 -20.08 23.59 -11.55
N GLU A 80 -19.63 23.03 -10.43
CA GLU A 80 -18.44 22.18 -10.38
C GLU A 80 -18.63 20.93 -11.24
N LYS A 81 -19.70 20.17 -11.01
CA LYS A 81 -20.00 18.97 -11.81
C LYS A 81 -20.27 19.30 -13.26
N SER A 82 -20.89 20.45 -13.53
CA SER A 82 -21.13 20.92 -14.89
C SER A 82 -19.82 21.14 -15.65
N SER A 83 -18.85 21.81 -15.05
CA SER A 83 -17.53 22.04 -15.65
C SER A 83 -16.73 20.75 -15.89
N GLN A 84 -16.96 19.72 -15.06
CA GLN A 84 -16.30 18.42 -15.20
C GLN A 84 -16.92 17.53 -16.29
N LYS A 85 -18.23 17.67 -16.53
CA LYS A 85 -19.01 16.79 -17.38
C LYS A 85 -19.31 17.35 -18.77
N PHE A 86 -19.52 18.66 -18.89
CA PHE A 86 -19.74 19.33 -20.16
C PHE A 86 -18.49 20.13 -20.52
N VAL A 87 -17.69 19.59 -21.42
CA VAL A 87 -16.37 20.12 -21.75
C VAL A 87 -16.33 20.67 -23.18
N THR A 88 -15.45 21.63 -23.42
CA THR A 88 -15.15 22.10 -24.78
C THR A 88 -14.51 20.99 -25.59
N ASN A 89 -14.84 20.89 -26.89
CA ASN A 89 -14.10 20.02 -27.79
C ASN A 89 -12.69 20.57 -28.04
N TRP A 90 -11.69 20.01 -27.37
CA TRP A 90 -10.29 20.39 -27.52
C TRP A 90 -9.61 19.80 -28.77
N PHE A 91 -10.26 18.88 -29.51
CA PHE A 91 -9.70 18.31 -30.75
C PHE A 91 -9.79 19.25 -31.96
N VAL A 92 -10.55 20.34 -31.86
CA VAL A 92 -10.70 21.33 -32.94
C VAL A 92 -10.71 22.73 -32.36
N ASP A 93 -10.31 23.72 -33.15
CA ASP A 93 -10.43 25.12 -32.78
C ASP A 93 -11.90 25.59 -32.90
N PRO A 94 -12.58 25.98 -31.80
CA PRO A 94 -13.96 26.44 -31.84
C PRO A 94 -14.15 27.73 -32.66
N GLN A 95 -13.11 28.57 -32.80
CA GLN A 95 -13.22 29.84 -33.52
C GLN A 95 -13.56 29.64 -34.99
N LYS A 96 -13.07 28.56 -35.59
CA LYS A 96 -13.39 28.19 -36.98
C LYS A 96 -14.91 28.14 -37.22
N TRP A 97 -15.65 27.49 -36.33
CA TRP A 97 -17.10 27.36 -36.46
C TRP A 97 -17.82 28.68 -36.25
N VAL A 98 -17.33 29.51 -35.34
CA VAL A 98 -17.86 30.85 -35.07
C VAL A 98 -17.70 31.75 -36.30
N GLU A 99 -16.55 31.69 -36.97
CA GLU A 99 -16.28 32.46 -38.19
C GLU A 99 -17.13 31.99 -39.37
N GLU A 100 -17.21 30.68 -39.61
CA GLU A 100 -18.05 30.10 -40.67
C GLU A 100 -19.53 30.47 -40.49
N ASP A 101 -20.05 30.41 -39.26
CA ASP A 101 -21.44 30.78 -38.98
C ASP A 101 -21.70 32.29 -39.17
N LYS A 102 -20.74 33.15 -38.83
CA LYS A 102 -20.81 34.60 -39.11
C LYS A 102 -20.85 34.86 -40.62
N GLN A 103 -20.00 34.18 -41.39
CA GLN A 103 -19.99 34.31 -42.86
C GLN A 103 -21.30 33.82 -43.48
N ARG A 104 -21.83 32.68 -43.02
CA ARG A 104 -23.13 32.14 -43.45
C ARG A 104 -24.27 33.13 -43.16
N ALA A 105 -24.30 33.69 -41.94
CA ALA A 105 -25.30 34.67 -41.55
C ALA A 105 -25.21 35.96 -42.38
N ALA A 106 -23.99 36.43 -42.67
CA ALA A 106 -23.77 37.61 -43.51
C ALA A 106 -24.18 37.39 -44.98
N ALA A 107 -24.09 36.14 -45.48
CA ALA A 107 -24.48 35.78 -46.84
C ALA A 107 -26.00 35.57 -47.01
N GLN A 108 -26.78 35.50 -45.93
CA GLN A 108 -28.22 35.34 -46.01
C GLN A 108 -28.95 36.68 -46.19
N SER A 109 -29.88 36.72 -47.13
CA SER A 109 -30.70 37.92 -47.41
C SER A 109 -31.86 38.12 -46.42
N GLN A 110 -32.16 37.13 -45.57
CA GLN A 110 -33.22 37.19 -44.56
C GLN A 110 -32.61 37.19 -43.16
N GLN A 111 -33.11 38.06 -42.28
CA GLN A 111 -32.71 38.06 -40.87
C GLN A 111 -33.20 36.79 -40.18
N GLU A 112 -32.32 36.13 -39.44
CA GLU A 112 -32.64 34.95 -38.61
C GLU A 112 -33.10 35.42 -37.21
N PRO A 113 -34.42 35.52 -36.93
CA PRO A 113 -34.96 36.16 -35.70
C PRO A 113 -34.62 35.44 -34.39
N TRP A 114 -34.09 34.23 -34.50
CA TRP A 114 -33.66 33.35 -33.42
C TRP A 114 -32.22 33.63 -32.97
N ARG A 115 -31.43 34.41 -33.72
CA ARG A 115 -30.05 34.82 -33.38
C ARG A 115 -29.93 35.90 -32.28
N LYS A 116 -30.96 36.08 -31.47
CA LYS A 116 -30.91 37.04 -30.36
C LYS A 116 -29.92 36.52 -29.29
N PRO A 117 -29.12 37.39 -28.64
CA PRO A 117 -28.13 36.96 -27.65
C PRO A 117 -28.69 36.09 -26.53
N ASP A 118 -29.95 36.32 -26.16
CA ASP A 118 -30.63 35.58 -25.08
C ASP A 118 -31.19 34.21 -25.52
N LEU A 119 -31.19 33.92 -26.83
CA LEU A 119 -31.77 32.72 -27.43
C LEU A 119 -30.75 31.88 -28.22
N TRP A 120 -29.62 32.49 -28.63
CA TRP A 120 -28.60 31.84 -29.43
C TRP A 120 -27.20 32.10 -28.87
N PHE A 121 -26.56 31.03 -28.42
CA PHE A 121 -25.21 31.06 -27.83
C PHE A 121 -24.08 30.82 -28.84
N GLY A 122 -24.36 30.94 -30.14
CA GLY A 122 -23.40 30.64 -31.19
C GLY A 122 -23.27 29.14 -31.52
N PRO A 123 -22.46 28.79 -32.53
CA PRO A 123 -22.06 27.41 -32.79
C PRO A 123 -21.31 26.87 -31.57
N ARG A 124 -21.76 25.73 -31.02
CA ARG A 124 -21.17 25.13 -29.83
C ARG A 124 -20.73 23.70 -30.10
N ASP A 125 -19.42 23.53 -30.13
CA ASP A 125 -18.78 22.24 -30.27
C ASP A 125 -18.34 21.73 -28.89
N ARG A 126 -19.24 20.99 -28.24
CA ARG A 126 -19.06 20.50 -26.86
C ARG A 126 -19.12 18.99 -26.81
N MET A 127 -18.49 18.44 -25.78
CA MET A 127 -18.48 17.01 -25.47
C MET A 127 -19.05 16.77 -24.08
N TYR A 128 -19.80 15.69 -23.93
CA TYR A 128 -20.26 15.18 -22.65
C TYR A 128 -19.44 13.97 -22.22
N ARG A 129 -18.86 14.01 -21.02
CA ARG A 129 -18.06 12.94 -20.44
C ARG A 129 -18.96 11.89 -19.78
N SER A 130 -19.19 10.77 -20.45
CA SER A 130 -20.17 9.75 -20.00
C SER A 130 -19.76 9.06 -18.68
N GLY A 131 -18.46 8.79 -18.49
CA GLY A 131 -17.97 7.90 -17.44
C GLY A 131 -17.97 6.42 -17.84
N ASP A 132 -18.43 6.07 -19.04
CA ASP A 132 -18.36 4.72 -19.58
C ASP A 132 -17.01 4.50 -20.26
N LEU A 133 -16.47 3.29 -20.15
CA LEU A 133 -15.28 2.85 -20.87
C LEU A 133 -15.70 2.16 -22.15
N GLY A 134 -14.98 2.43 -23.24
CA GLY A 134 -15.25 1.83 -24.53
C GLY A 134 -14.01 1.72 -25.41
N ARG A 135 -14.15 1.02 -26.53
CA ARG A 135 -13.13 0.95 -27.58
C ARG A 135 -13.77 1.02 -28.96
N TYR A 136 -13.03 1.54 -29.93
CA TYR A 136 -13.43 1.48 -31.33
C TYR A 136 -13.22 0.08 -31.90
N LEU A 137 -14.17 -0.36 -32.72
CA LEU A 137 -14.08 -1.53 -33.57
C LEU A 137 -13.54 -1.13 -34.96
N PRO A 138 -13.00 -2.09 -35.74
CA PRO A 138 -12.47 -1.81 -37.08
C PRO A 138 -13.49 -1.22 -38.07
N ASP A 139 -14.78 -1.44 -37.83
CA ASP A 139 -15.90 -0.90 -38.61
C ASP A 139 -16.33 0.51 -38.19
N GLY A 140 -15.69 1.09 -37.16
CA GLY A 140 -15.98 2.41 -36.61
C GLY A 140 -17.06 2.42 -35.52
N ASN A 141 -17.67 1.29 -35.19
CA ASN A 141 -18.57 1.20 -34.04
C ASN A 141 -17.81 1.29 -32.72
N VAL A 142 -18.46 1.81 -31.67
CA VAL A 142 -17.94 1.79 -30.30
C VAL A 142 -18.64 0.68 -29.52
N GLU A 143 -17.87 -0.15 -28.85
CA GLU A 143 -18.41 -1.05 -27.82
C GLU A 143 -18.14 -0.49 -26.42
N CYS A 144 -19.13 -0.62 -25.54
CA CYS A 144 -18.99 -0.28 -24.13
C CYS A 144 -18.46 -1.50 -23.37
N VAL A 145 -17.32 -1.30 -22.70
CA VAL A 145 -16.55 -2.33 -21.98
C VAL A 145 -16.86 -2.30 -20.48
N GLY A 146 -17.34 -1.17 -19.94
CA GLY A 146 -17.67 -1.05 -18.53
C GLY A 146 -17.80 0.41 -18.09
N ARG A 147 -17.71 0.65 -16.77
CA ARG A 147 -17.76 1.99 -16.18
C ARG A 147 -16.45 2.37 -15.51
N ALA A 148 -16.06 3.64 -15.63
CA ALA A 148 -14.85 4.18 -15.02
C ALA A 148 -14.94 4.30 -13.48
N ASP A 149 -16.15 4.19 -12.91
CA ASP A 149 -16.46 4.34 -11.48
C ASP A 149 -16.85 3.04 -10.76
N ASP A 150 -16.79 1.87 -11.39
CA ASP A 150 -17.03 0.55 -10.76
C ASP A 150 -15.83 0.04 -9.90
N GLN A 151 -14.91 0.95 -9.55
CA GLN A 151 -13.75 0.69 -8.70
C GLN A 151 -14.17 0.47 -7.25
N VAL A 152 -13.82 -0.68 -6.67
CA VAL A 152 -14.11 -0.99 -5.26
C VAL A 152 -12.83 -1.01 -4.42
N LYS A 153 -12.93 -0.58 -3.16
CA LYS A 153 -11.82 -0.65 -2.20
C LYS A 153 -12.08 -1.76 -1.19
N ILE A 154 -11.35 -2.87 -1.30
CA ILE A 154 -11.45 -3.99 -0.37
C ILE A 154 -10.11 -4.18 0.30
N ARG A 155 -10.10 -4.22 1.64
CA ARG A 155 -8.88 -4.45 2.46
C ARG A 155 -7.72 -3.51 2.08
N GLY A 156 -8.05 -2.27 1.66
CA GLY A 156 -7.09 -1.24 1.25
C GLY A 156 -6.64 -1.28 -0.21
N PHE A 157 -7.02 -2.31 -0.99
CA PHE A 157 -6.71 -2.44 -2.40
C PHE A 157 -7.80 -1.82 -3.26
N ARG A 158 -7.41 -1.10 -4.32
CA ARG A 158 -8.34 -0.67 -5.38
C ARG A 158 -8.46 -1.83 -6.37
N ILE A 159 -9.67 -2.31 -6.57
CA ILE A 159 -9.97 -3.48 -7.40
C ILE A 159 -10.98 -3.06 -8.46
N GLU A 160 -10.64 -3.35 -9.72
CA GLU A 160 -11.51 -3.10 -10.87
C GLU A 160 -12.32 -4.37 -11.15
N LEU A 161 -13.61 -4.38 -10.77
CA LEU A 161 -14.46 -5.57 -10.94
C LEU A 161 -14.59 -6.00 -12.41
N GLY A 162 -14.60 -5.01 -13.33
CA GLY A 162 -14.65 -5.28 -14.77
C GLY A 162 -13.43 -6.01 -15.32
N GLU A 163 -12.26 -5.89 -14.68
CA GLU A 163 -11.06 -6.64 -15.09
C GLU A 163 -11.23 -8.13 -14.79
N ILE A 164 -11.80 -8.45 -13.62
CA ILE A 164 -12.13 -9.82 -13.20
C ILE A 164 -13.14 -10.43 -14.18
N ASP A 165 -14.24 -9.71 -14.45
CA ASP A 165 -15.29 -10.18 -15.36
C ASP A 165 -14.78 -10.35 -16.80
N THR A 166 -13.86 -9.50 -17.24
CA THR A 166 -13.20 -9.63 -18.54
C THR A 166 -12.39 -10.92 -18.64
N HIS A 167 -11.64 -11.27 -17.60
CA HIS A 167 -10.84 -12.50 -17.59
C HIS A 167 -11.72 -13.75 -17.48
N LEU A 168 -12.80 -13.70 -16.70
CA LEU A 168 -13.80 -14.77 -16.63
C LEU A 168 -14.50 -14.99 -17.98
N SER A 169 -14.88 -13.91 -18.67
CA SER A 169 -15.56 -13.98 -19.98
C SER A 169 -14.70 -14.59 -21.08
N LYS A 170 -13.37 -14.50 -20.96
CA LYS A 170 -12.43 -15.12 -21.92
C LYS A 170 -12.26 -16.63 -21.69
N HIS A 171 -12.82 -17.18 -20.62
CA HIS A 171 -12.73 -18.60 -20.33
C HIS A 171 -13.64 -19.41 -21.27
N PRO A 172 -13.13 -20.40 -22.02
CA PRO A 172 -13.90 -21.09 -23.07
C PRO A 172 -15.11 -21.88 -22.55
N LEU A 173 -15.15 -22.15 -21.24
CA LEU A 173 -16.22 -22.88 -20.53
C LEU A 173 -17.16 -21.97 -19.72
N ILE A 174 -16.97 -20.65 -19.76
CA ILE A 174 -17.88 -19.68 -19.11
C ILE A 174 -18.67 -18.98 -20.22
N ARG A 175 -20.00 -19.01 -20.08
CA ARG A 175 -20.94 -18.32 -20.99
C ARG A 175 -21.23 -16.90 -20.52
N GLU A 176 -21.55 -16.73 -19.24
CA GLU A 176 -21.86 -15.43 -18.62
C GLU A 176 -21.17 -15.33 -17.28
N ASN A 177 -20.88 -14.11 -16.82
CA ASN A 177 -20.39 -13.88 -15.46
C ASN A 177 -20.70 -12.46 -14.98
N VAL A 178 -20.66 -12.29 -13.66
CA VAL A 178 -20.69 -10.98 -13.00
C VAL A 178 -20.01 -11.07 -11.65
N THR A 179 -19.14 -10.11 -11.35
CA THR A 179 -18.45 -10.03 -10.07
C THR A 179 -19.01 -8.89 -9.23
N LEU A 180 -19.28 -9.18 -7.96
CA LEU A 180 -19.85 -8.24 -7.01
C LEU A 180 -19.10 -8.27 -5.68
N VAL A 181 -19.20 -7.18 -4.94
CA VAL A 181 -18.85 -7.15 -3.52
C VAL A 181 -20.06 -7.60 -2.71
N LYS A 182 -19.87 -8.63 -1.90
CA LYS A 182 -20.86 -9.06 -0.89
C LYS A 182 -20.24 -8.93 0.50
N ARG A 183 -21.09 -8.96 1.52
CA ARG A 183 -20.63 -9.11 2.90
C ARG A 183 -20.73 -10.57 3.30
N ASP A 184 -19.68 -11.11 3.92
CA ASP A 184 -19.70 -12.45 4.49
C ASP A 184 -20.45 -12.50 5.83
N HIS A 185 -20.42 -13.65 6.51
CA HIS A 185 -21.10 -13.83 7.80
C HIS A 185 -20.50 -13.00 8.95
N ASN A 186 -19.30 -12.43 8.77
CA ASN A 186 -18.62 -11.52 9.69
C ASN A 186 -18.77 -10.05 9.27
N GLU A 187 -19.68 -9.77 8.33
CA GLU A 187 -19.87 -8.47 7.69
C GLU A 187 -18.68 -7.91 6.90
N GLU A 188 -17.67 -8.73 6.60
CA GLU A 188 -16.52 -8.30 5.79
C GLU A 188 -16.88 -8.24 4.30
N GLN A 189 -16.38 -7.21 3.62
CA GLN A 189 -16.48 -7.11 2.16
C GLN A 189 -15.60 -8.16 1.49
N ILE A 190 -16.22 -9.07 0.75
CA ILE A 190 -15.57 -10.11 -0.06
C ILE A 190 -15.96 -9.98 -1.53
N LEU A 191 -15.09 -10.46 -2.42
CA LEU A 191 -15.37 -10.57 -3.84
C LEU A 191 -16.09 -11.88 -4.14
N VAL A 192 -17.21 -11.80 -4.86
CA VAL A 192 -18.03 -12.94 -5.26
C VAL A 192 -18.27 -12.88 -6.75
N SER A 193 -17.82 -13.90 -7.48
CA SER A 193 -18.07 -14.04 -8.91
C SER A 193 -19.16 -15.07 -9.17
N TYR A 194 -20.22 -14.63 -9.84
CA TYR A 194 -21.27 -15.49 -10.35
C TYR A 194 -20.92 -15.84 -11.78
N TYR A 195 -21.03 -17.11 -12.16
CA TYR A 195 -20.73 -17.52 -13.53
C TYR A 195 -21.72 -18.56 -14.03
N VAL A 196 -22.00 -18.55 -15.32
CA VAL A 196 -22.83 -19.55 -16.01
C VAL A 196 -21.92 -20.41 -16.88
N PRO A 197 -21.81 -21.72 -16.64
CA PRO A 197 -21.03 -22.62 -17.47
C PRO A 197 -21.59 -22.70 -18.90
N GLU A 198 -20.71 -22.76 -19.90
CA GLU A 198 -21.08 -23.24 -21.23
C GLU A 198 -21.25 -24.77 -21.14
N MET A 199 -22.49 -25.24 -21.07
CA MET A 199 -22.81 -26.61 -20.70
C MET A 199 -22.37 -27.67 -21.73
N GLN A 200 -22.33 -27.34 -23.02
CA GLN A 200 -21.90 -28.27 -24.06
C GLN A 200 -20.38 -28.46 -24.01
N ARG A 201 -19.63 -27.35 -24.01
CA ARG A 201 -18.16 -27.38 -23.94
C ARG A 201 -17.67 -27.90 -22.60
N TRP A 202 -18.35 -27.55 -21.52
CA TRP A 202 -18.01 -28.06 -20.19
C TRP A 202 -18.18 -29.57 -20.11
N ARG A 203 -19.23 -30.17 -20.70
CA ARG A 203 -19.42 -31.63 -20.71
C ARG A 203 -18.31 -32.36 -21.47
N GLU A 204 -17.91 -31.82 -22.62
CA GLU A 204 -16.81 -32.36 -23.43
C GLU A 204 -15.49 -32.27 -22.65
N TRP A 205 -15.17 -31.10 -22.12
CA TRP A 205 -13.98 -30.88 -21.30
C TRP A 205 -13.96 -31.75 -20.04
N TYR A 206 -15.10 -31.88 -19.35
CA TYR A 206 -15.20 -32.67 -18.13
C TYR A 206 -15.00 -34.16 -18.41
N ALA A 207 -15.55 -34.68 -19.51
CA ALA A 207 -15.32 -36.06 -19.96
C ALA A 207 -13.84 -36.31 -20.30
N GLU A 208 -13.16 -35.35 -20.93
CA GLU A 208 -11.71 -35.43 -21.17
C GLU A 208 -10.89 -35.42 -19.87
N GLN A 209 -11.28 -34.61 -18.87
CA GLN A 209 -10.63 -34.62 -17.56
C GLN A 209 -10.87 -35.94 -16.83
N GLU A 210 -12.07 -36.53 -16.92
CA GLU A 210 -12.40 -37.85 -16.38
C GLU A 210 -11.62 -38.97 -17.07
N GLU A 211 -11.41 -38.91 -18.39
CA GLU A 211 -10.60 -39.90 -19.12
C GLU A 211 -9.11 -39.78 -18.80
N ARG A 212 -8.60 -38.55 -18.60
CA ARG A 212 -7.23 -38.29 -18.14
C ARG A 212 -6.99 -38.79 -16.72
N THR A 213 -7.99 -38.75 -15.85
CA THR A 213 -7.90 -39.19 -14.46
C THR A 213 -8.31 -40.66 -14.25
N GLY A 214 -9.07 -41.24 -15.18
CA GLY A 214 -9.63 -42.60 -15.12
C GLY A 214 -8.79 -43.72 -15.73
N LYS A 215 -7.56 -43.46 -16.21
CA LYS A 215 -6.64 -44.48 -16.80
C LYS A 215 -5.52 -44.99 -15.88
N SER A 216 -5.60 -44.79 -14.56
CA SER A 216 -4.67 -45.39 -13.61
C SER A 216 -5.30 -46.56 -12.85
N ASP A 217 -5.20 -47.77 -13.41
CA ASP A 217 -5.34 -49.01 -12.65
C ASP A 217 -3.99 -49.31 -11.93
N GLY A 218 -3.98 -49.34 -10.59
CA GLY A 218 -2.88 -49.88 -9.78
C GLY A 218 -1.89 -48.87 -9.16
N PRO A 219 -1.23 -49.21 -8.04
CA PRO A 219 -0.83 -48.27 -7.01
C PRO A 219 0.47 -47.55 -7.34
N THR A 220 0.42 -46.22 -7.42
CA THR A 220 1.46 -45.26 -7.00
C THR A 220 1.03 -43.88 -7.44
N ALA A 221 0.67 -43.02 -6.48
CA ALA A 221 0.54 -41.59 -6.73
C ALA A 221 1.96 -41.02 -6.87
N GLN A 222 2.49 -40.96 -8.09
CA GLN A 222 3.57 -40.05 -8.42
C GLN A 222 2.95 -38.71 -8.84
N SER A 223 3.38 -37.68 -8.11
CA SER A 223 3.10 -36.28 -8.31
C SER A 223 3.52 -35.81 -9.71
N GLY A 224 2.59 -35.19 -10.43
CA GLY A 224 2.95 -34.32 -11.56
C GLY A 224 3.64 -33.04 -11.05
N PRO A 225 4.42 -32.33 -11.88
CA PRO A 225 5.39 -31.31 -11.43
C PRO A 225 4.80 -30.03 -10.80
N ASN A 226 3.48 -29.87 -10.76
CA ASN A 226 2.80 -28.61 -10.43
C ASN A 226 1.62 -28.75 -9.45
N GLY A 227 1.66 -29.69 -8.49
CA GLY A 227 0.77 -29.65 -7.32
C GLY A 227 -0.74 -29.61 -7.58
N SER A 228 -1.22 -30.14 -8.72
CA SER A 228 -2.66 -30.18 -9.01
C SER A 228 -3.37 -31.16 -8.07
N LEU A 229 -4.34 -30.67 -7.30
CA LEU A 229 -5.27 -31.45 -6.47
C LEU A 229 -5.86 -32.62 -7.27
N GLY A 230 -5.71 -33.85 -6.76
CA GLY A 230 -6.33 -35.04 -7.34
C GLY A 230 -7.86 -34.99 -7.20
N VAL A 231 -8.58 -35.43 -8.24
CA VAL A 231 -10.04 -35.47 -8.29
C VAL A 231 -10.58 -36.52 -7.29
N PRO A 232 -11.52 -36.18 -6.38
CA PRO A 232 -12.11 -37.15 -5.46
C PRO A 232 -12.92 -38.24 -6.19
N GLN A 233 -12.78 -39.50 -5.77
CA GLN A 233 -13.44 -40.70 -6.36
C GLN A 233 -14.99 -40.71 -6.32
N GLY A 234 -15.65 -39.70 -5.76
CA GLY A 234 -17.07 -39.75 -5.37
C GLY A 234 -18.12 -39.25 -6.38
N ILE A 235 -17.76 -38.50 -7.42
CA ILE A 235 -18.76 -37.88 -8.32
C ILE A 235 -19.03 -38.78 -9.55
N ARG A 236 -19.29 -40.08 -9.32
CA ARG A 236 -19.79 -40.99 -10.36
C ARG A 236 -21.32 -41.04 -10.35
N ARG A 237 -21.99 -39.96 -10.75
CA ARG A 237 -23.37 -40.02 -11.25
C ARG A 237 -23.62 -38.82 -12.14
N ARG A 238 -24.11 -39.08 -13.36
CA ARG A 238 -24.59 -38.10 -14.35
C ARG A 238 -25.75 -37.27 -13.76
N VAL A 239 -25.45 -36.32 -12.89
CA VAL A 239 -26.42 -35.36 -12.39
C VAL A 239 -26.19 -34.08 -13.19
N SER A 240 -27.04 -33.85 -14.20
CA SER A 240 -27.08 -32.53 -14.83
C SER A 240 -27.64 -31.54 -13.81
N ALA A 241 -26.94 -30.43 -13.60
CA ALA A 241 -27.41 -29.35 -12.74
C ALA A 241 -28.82 -28.88 -13.18
N LYS A 242 -29.76 -28.80 -12.23
CA LYS A 242 -31.15 -28.33 -12.44
C LYS A 242 -31.38 -27.02 -11.69
N GLU A 243 -32.34 -26.22 -12.14
CA GLU A 243 -32.68 -24.93 -11.48
C GLU A 243 -33.13 -25.12 -10.03
N GLU A 244 -33.83 -26.23 -9.76
CA GLU A 244 -34.34 -26.61 -8.43
C GLU A 244 -33.23 -27.02 -7.43
N MET A 245 -31.99 -27.23 -7.89
CA MET A 245 -30.87 -27.59 -7.00
C MET A 245 -30.37 -26.38 -6.22
N GLY A 246 -29.98 -26.62 -4.96
CA GLY A 246 -29.36 -25.59 -4.12
C GLY A 246 -28.01 -25.12 -4.66
N VAL A 247 -27.55 -23.96 -4.20
CA VAL A 247 -26.24 -23.40 -4.59
C VAL A 247 -25.10 -24.36 -4.24
N ALA A 248 -25.15 -24.98 -3.06
CA ALA A 248 -24.16 -25.96 -2.61
C ALA A 248 -24.04 -27.18 -3.53
N ASP A 249 -25.16 -27.71 -4.04
CA ASP A 249 -25.16 -28.85 -4.95
C ASP A 249 -24.56 -28.47 -6.32
N ARG A 250 -24.88 -27.27 -6.82
CA ARG A 250 -24.27 -26.76 -8.05
C ARG A 250 -22.77 -26.50 -7.89
N MET A 251 -22.33 -26.00 -6.73
CA MET A 251 -20.90 -25.83 -6.43
C MET A 251 -20.14 -27.17 -6.48
N LYS A 252 -20.73 -28.26 -5.99
CA LYS A 252 -20.15 -29.61 -6.11
C LYS A 252 -20.09 -30.09 -7.56
N ILE A 253 -21.13 -29.84 -8.35
CA ILE A 253 -21.17 -30.27 -9.76
C ILE A 253 -20.11 -29.53 -10.60
N PHE A 254 -19.90 -28.24 -10.36
CA PHE A 254 -18.98 -27.39 -11.15
C PHE A 254 -17.65 -27.11 -10.43
N GLU A 255 -17.25 -27.96 -9.47
CA GLU A 255 -16.03 -27.78 -8.67
C GLU A 255 -14.77 -27.72 -9.55
N LEU A 256 -14.60 -28.68 -10.46
CA LEU A 256 -13.42 -28.73 -11.35
C LEU A 256 -13.33 -27.51 -12.26
N LEU A 257 -14.46 -27.01 -12.74
CA LEU A 257 -14.51 -25.77 -13.53
C LEU A 257 -14.12 -24.56 -12.67
N THR A 258 -14.61 -24.50 -11.43
CA THR A 258 -14.27 -23.42 -10.49
C THR A 258 -12.78 -23.38 -10.19
N LEU A 259 -12.14 -24.54 -10.01
CA LEU A 259 -10.70 -24.65 -9.79
C LEU A 259 -9.89 -24.16 -11.01
N ASP A 260 -10.24 -24.61 -12.22
CA ASP A 260 -9.56 -24.17 -13.46
C ASP A 260 -9.67 -22.65 -13.65
N VAL A 261 -10.87 -22.11 -13.42
CA VAL A 261 -11.15 -20.67 -13.53
C VAL A 261 -10.34 -19.88 -12.51
N ARG A 262 -10.30 -20.32 -11.25
CA ARG A 262 -9.54 -19.66 -10.18
C ARG A 262 -8.04 -19.63 -10.50
N GLU A 263 -7.47 -20.74 -10.96
CA GLU A 263 -6.05 -20.82 -11.31
C GLU A 263 -5.69 -19.91 -12.49
N ARG A 264 -6.55 -19.84 -13.52
CA ARG A 264 -6.36 -18.89 -14.63
C ARG A 264 -6.42 -17.44 -14.17
N LEU A 265 -7.30 -17.11 -13.23
CA LEU A 265 -7.35 -15.76 -12.66
C LEU A 265 -6.09 -15.42 -11.88
N LYS A 266 -5.55 -16.33 -11.06
CA LYS A 266 -4.29 -16.12 -10.31
C LYS A 266 -3.09 -15.83 -11.21
N GLN A 267 -3.09 -16.35 -12.44
CA GLN A 267 -2.02 -16.07 -13.42
C GLN A 267 -2.13 -14.69 -14.08
N LYS A 268 -3.29 -14.03 -13.98
CA LYS A 268 -3.59 -12.78 -14.69
C LYS A 268 -3.85 -11.60 -13.76
N LEU A 269 -4.32 -11.88 -12.55
CA LEU A 269 -4.69 -10.88 -11.56
C LEU A 269 -3.80 -10.98 -10.32
N PRO A 270 -3.53 -9.84 -9.65
CA PRO A 270 -2.99 -9.86 -8.30
C PRO A 270 -3.88 -10.68 -7.36
N VAL A 271 -3.26 -11.37 -6.39
CA VAL A 271 -3.96 -12.28 -5.46
C VAL A 271 -5.18 -11.65 -4.78
N TYR A 272 -5.10 -10.37 -4.39
CA TYR A 272 -6.20 -9.66 -3.73
C TYR A 272 -7.41 -9.38 -4.65
N ALA A 273 -7.23 -9.43 -5.96
CA ALA A 273 -8.28 -9.23 -6.97
C ALA A 273 -8.92 -10.55 -7.42
N VAL A 274 -8.40 -11.71 -6.97
CA VAL A 274 -9.03 -13.00 -7.24
C VAL A 274 -10.27 -13.15 -6.33
N PRO A 275 -11.45 -13.47 -6.90
CA PRO A 275 -12.67 -13.65 -6.14
C PRO A 275 -12.53 -14.67 -5.01
N THR A 276 -13.06 -14.33 -3.83
CA THR A 276 -13.05 -15.21 -2.66
C THR A 276 -14.00 -16.38 -2.88
N LEU A 277 -15.18 -16.11 -3.45
CA LEU A 277 -16.24 -17.09 -3.70
C LEU A 277 -16.65 -17.09 -5.18
N PHE A 278 -16.87 -18.28 -5.72
CA PHE A 278 -17.40 -18.48 -7.07
C PHE A 278 -18.72 -19.24 -6.98
N ILE A 279 -19.79 -18.68 -7.57
CA ILE A 279 -21.14 -19.23 -7.50
C ILE A 279 -21.58 -19.64 -8.91
N PRO A 280 -21.67 -20.96 -9.20
CA PRO A 280 -22.20 -21.43 -10.48
C PRO A 280 -23.71 -21.23 -10.56
N MET A 281 -24.12 -20.64 -11.67
CA MET A 281 -25.50 -20.34 -12.04
C MET A 281 -25.86 -21.07 -13.33
N LEU A 282 -27.14 -21.39 -13.53
CA LEU A 282 -27.62 -21.93 -14.82
C LEU A 282 -28.02 -20.80 -15.80
N ARG A 283 -28.37 -19.64 -15.25
CA ARG A 283 -28.59 -18.37 -15.95
C ARG A 283 -28.44 -17.23 -14.93
N LEU A 284 -28.04 -16.05 -15.36
CA LEU A 284 -28.10 -14.86 -14.51
C LEU A 284 -29.53 -14.32 -14.46
N PRO A 285 -30.04 -13.91 -13.28
CA PRO A 285 -31.34 -13.25 -13.20
C PRO A 285 -31.27 -11.89 -13.91
N LEU A 286 -32.28 -11.56 -14.71
CA LEU A 286 -32.36 -10.31 -15.46
C LEU A 286 -33.53 -9.45 -14.97
N THR A 287 -33.33 -8.14 -14.95
CA THR A 287 -34.36 -7.12 -14.75
C THR A 287 -35.26 -7.02 -16.00
N PRO A 288 -36.43 -6.34 -15.92
CA PRO A 288 -37.29 -6.08 -17.08
C PRO A 288 -36.59 -5.37 -18.25
N ASN A 289 -35.45 -4.71 -18.00
CA ASN A 289 -34.63 -4.03 -19.01
C ASN A 289 -33.45 -4.91 -19.51
N ALA A 290 -33.53 -6.23 -19.33
CA ALA A 290 -32.51 -7.22 -19.73
C ALA A 290 -31.11 -7.02 -19.12
N LYS A 291 -30.96 -6.21 -18.07
CA LYS A 291 -29.73 -6.10 -17.27
C LYS A 291 -29.71 -7.12 -16.15
N VAL A 292 -28.55 -7.63 -15.75
CA VAL A 292 -28.43 -8.54 -14.60
C VAL A 292 -29.01 -7.91 -13.33
N ASP A 293 -29.97 -8.60 -12.72
CA ASP A 293 -30.56 -8.23 -11.43
C ASP A 293 -29.65 -8.67 -10.29
N ARG A 294 -28.73 -7.77 -9.92
CA ARG A 294 -27.75 -7.99 -8.85
C ARG A 294 -28.39 -8.28 -7.47
N ARG A 295 -29.65 -7.89 -7.24
CA ARG A 295 -30.36 -8.12 -5.97
C ARG A 295 -30.95 -9.52 -5.89
N ALA A 296 -31.31 -10.11 -7.04
CA ALA A 296 -31.85 -11.45 -7.15
C ALA A 296 -30.75 -12.55 -7.14
N LEU A 297 -29.47 -12.18 -7.15
CA LEU A 297 -28.36 -13.13 -7.09
C LEU A 297 -28.26 -13.81 -5.71
N PRO A 298 -28.28 -15.15 -5.66
CA PRO A 298 -28.27 -15.90 -4.41
C PRO A 298 -26.92 -15.76 -3.69
N PHE A 299 -26.90 -15.99 -2.38
CA PHE A 299 -25.66 -16.07 -1.62
C PHE A 299 -25.82 -17.19 -0.58
N PRO A 300 -24.93 -18.20 -0.56
CA PRO A 300 -25.08 -19.36 0.31
C PRO A 300 -24.85 -19.00 1.78
N GLY A 301 -25.61 -19.62 2.68
CA GLY A 301 -25.39 -19.48 4.13
C GLY A 301 -24.14 -20.22 4.62
N ALA A 302 -23.64 -19.89 5.82
CA ALA A 302 -22.43 -20.52 6.39
C ALA A 302 -22.53 -22.06 6.49
N ALA A 303 -23.69 -22.60 6.88
CA ALA A 303 -23.92 -24.04 6.94
C ALA A 303 -23.95 -24.72 5.54
N GLU A 304 -24.37 -24.00 4.50
CA GLU A 304 -24.39 -24.50 3.12
C GLU A 304 -22.99 -24.50 2.49
N LEU A 305 -22.16 -23.49 2.81
CA LEU A 305 -20.75 -23.46 2.44
C LEU A 305 -19.97 -24.60 3.11
N LEU A 306 -20.17 -24.80 4.41
CA LEU A 306 -19.60 -25.91 5.19
C LEU A 306 -19.97 -27.30 4.63
N GLY A 307 -21.25 -27.51 4.27
CA GLY A 307 -21.74 -28.76 3.69
C GLY A 307 -21.31 -29.02 2.23
N ALA A 308 -20.71 -28.02 1.58
CA ALA A 308 -20.17 -28.10 0.23
C ALA A 308 -18.68 -28.45 0.18
N MET A 309 -17.94 -28.33 1.29
CA MET A 309 -16.50 -28.58 1.33
C MET A 309 -16.18 -30.09 1.35
N PRO A 310 -15.33 -30.60 0.42
CA PRO A 310 -14.86 -31.98 0.47
C PRO A 310 -13.91 -32.20 1.66
N LYS A 311 -13.71 -33.47 2.05
CA LYS A 311 -12.59 -33.84 2.93
C LYS A 311 -11.29 -33.57 2.19
N ALA A 312 -10.27 -33.06 2.89
CA ALA A 312 -8.99 -32.82 2.26
C ALA A 312 -8.36 -34.16 1.83
N GLY A 313 -7.99 -34.30 0.56
CA GLY A 313 -7.40 -35.53 0.01
C GLY A 313 -5.96 -35.82 0.49
N ASP A 314 -5.41 -34.94 1.33
CA ASP A 314 -4.01 -34.90 1.72
C ASP A 314 -3.76 -35.09 3.23
N VAL A 315 -4.80 -35.44 4.00
CA VAL A 315 -4.73 -35.58 5.46
C VAL A 315 -3.63 -36.56 5.88
N ASP A 316 -3.50 -37.68 5.16
CA ASP A 316 -2.49 -38.71 5.43
C ASP A 316 -1.05 -38.26 5.10
N SER A 317 -0.90 -37.20 4.29
CA SER A 317 0.40 -36.66 3.88
C SER A 317 0.93 -35.55 4.79
N ARG A 318 0.18 -35.19 5.85
CA ARG A 318 0.55 -34.10 6.76
C ARG A 318 1.61 -34.49 7.76
N THR A 319 2.53 -33.58 8.03
CA THR A 319 3.43 -33.70 9.18
C THR A 319 2.66 -33.55 10.50
N ASP A 320 3.24 -34.01 11.60
CA ASP A 320 2.60 -33.84 12.92
C ASP A 320 2.38 -32.35 13.26
N THR A 321 3.33 -31.48 12.88
CA THR A 321 3.20 -30.03 12.99
C THR A 321 2.04 -29.49 12.13
N GLU A 322 1.86 -29.98 10.90
CA GLU A 322 0.74 -29.57 10.03
C GLU A 322 -0.62 -30.02 10.58
N LYS A 323 -0.70 -31.22 11.18
CA LYS A 323 -1.93 -31.72 11.85
C LYS A 323 -2.29 -30.84 13.05
N ASP A 324 -1.31 -30.61 13.91
CA ASP A 324 -1.44 -29.77 15.09
C ASP A 324 -1.81 -28.32 14.76
N LEU A 325 -1.31 -27.80 13.64
CA LEU A 325 -1.66 -26.48 13.13
C LEU A 325 -3.08 -26.45 12.55
N ALA A 326 -3.50 -27.51 11.85
CA ALA A 326 -4.87 -27.65 11.35
C ALA A 326 -5.90 -27.61 12.48
N ASP A 327 -5.60 -28.24 13.63
CA ASP A 327 -6.44 -28.16 14.82
C ASP A 327 -6.56 -26.74 15.38
N ILE A 328 -5.48 -25.96 15.34
CA ILE A 328 -5.51 -24.56 15.78
C ILE A 328 -6.35 -23.71 14.81
N TRP A 329 -6.19 -23.92 13.50
CA TRP A 329 -6.92 -23.18 12.48
C TRP A 329 -8.41 -23.49 12.49
N ALA A 330 -8.78 -24.76 12.66
CA ALA A 330 -10.18 -25.21 12.73
C ALA A 330 -10.98 -24.61 13.90
N GLN A 331 -10.31 -24.08 14.94
CA GLN A 331 -11.00 -23.37 16.03
C GLN A 331 -11.55 -22.01 15.62
N HIS A 332 -11.08 -21.45 14.51
CA HIS A 332 -11.37 -20.09 14.08
C HIS A 332 -11.89 -20.01 12.65
N LEU A 333 -11.66 -21.05 11.84
CA LEU A 333 -12.21 -21.18 10.50
C LEU A 333 -13.54 -21.94 10.54
N PRO A 334 -14.47 -21.66 9.60
CA PRO A 334 -15.64 -22.49 9.39
C PRO A 334 -15.25 -23.78 8.65
N ALA A 335 -14.44 -24.63 9.29
CA ALA A 335 -13.93 -25.89 8.75
C ALA A 335 -13.46 -26.83 9.89
N THR A 336 -13.45 -28.14 9.66
CA THR A 336 -12.82 -29.11 10.58
C THR A 336 -11.36 -29.33 10.19
N ALA A 337 -10.50 -29.76 11.13
CA ALA A 337 -9.08 -30.00 10.86
C ALA A 337 -8.86 -30.95 9.67
N ASP A 338 -9.68 -32.00 9.54
CA ASP A 338 -9.64 -32.99 8.45
C ASP A 338 -10.12 -32.45 7.09
N SER A 339 -10.78 -31.29 7.07
CA SER A 339 -11.30 -30.65 5.85
C SER A 339 -10.37 -29.56 5.30
N LEU A 340 -9.37 -29.10 6.06
CA LEU A 340 -8.46 -28.01 5.67
C LEU A 340 -7.30 -28.51 4.79
N PRO A 341 -7.23 -28.26 3.47
CA PRO A 341 -6.13 -28.78 2.64
C PRO A 341 -4.78 -28.12 3.00
N ARG A 342 -3.67 -28.87 2.91
CA ARG A 342 -2.35 -28.43 3.36
C ARG A 342 -1.80 -27.22 2.61
N GLU A 343 -2.15 -27.11 1.33
CA GLU A 343 -1.71 -26.04 0.40
C GLU A 343 -2.72 -24.91 0.25
N SER A 344 -3.89 -25.01 0.88
CA SER A 344 -4.90 -23.96 0.80
C SER A 344 -4.57 -22.82 1.75
N SER A 345 -4.73 -21.59 1.28
CA SER A 345 -4.46 -20.42 2.10
C SER A 345 -5.46 -20.29 3.23
N PHE A 346 -5.00 -19.94 4.43
CA PHE A 346 -5.82 -19.52 5.56
C PHE A 346 -6.90 -18.51 5.15
N TYR A 347 -6.55 -17.53 4.31
CA TYR A 347 -7.49 -16.50 3.85
C TYR A 347 -8.49 -17.02 2.81
N ASP A 348 -8.07 -17.98 1.99
CA ASP A 348 -8.97 -18.64 1.03
C ASP A 348 -9.99 -19.54 1.76
N LEU A 349 -9.62 -20.04 2.95
CA LEU A 349 -10.44 -20.88 3.81
C LEU A 349 -11.37 -20.07 4.74
N GLY A 350 -11.48 -18.75 4.53
CA GLY A 350 -12.36 -17.86 5.29
C GLY A 350 -11.69 -17.17 6.49
N GLY A 351 -10.37 -17.30 6.64
CA GLY A 351 -9.61 -16.59 7.64
C GLY A 351 -9.47 -15.10 7.33
N ASN A 352 -9.24 -14.28 8.36
CA ASN A 352 -8.98 -12.84 8.23
C ASN A 352 -7.84 -12.37 9.15
N SER A 353 -7.45 -11.09 9.05
CA SER A 353 -6.34 -10.54 9.82
C SER A 353 -6.59 -10.55 11.34
N ILE A 354 -7.85 -10.48 11.78
CA ILE A 354 -8.22 -10.57 13.20
C ILE A 354 -7.99 -12.00 13.71
N MET A 355 -8.43 -13.00 12.97
CA MET A 355 -8.20 -14.41 13.27
C MET A 355 -6.71 -14.76 13.25
N SER A 356 -5.93 -14.20 12.31
CA SER A 356 -4.47 -14.36 12.29
C SER A 356 -3.82 -13.87 13.59
N VAL A 357 -4.27 -12.72 14.13
CA VAL A 357 -3.79 -12.19 15.43
C VAL A 357 -4.19 -13.09 16.60
N GLN A 358 -5.33 -13.78 16.52
CA GLN A 358 -5.78 -14.72 17.55
C GLN A 358 -5.09 -16.08 17.47
N ILE A 359 -4.64 -16.50 16.29
CA ILE A 359 -3.99 -17.80 16.04
C ILE A 359 -2.50 -17.76 16.38
N VAL A 360 -1.78 -16.70 16.02
CA VAL A 360 -0.32 -16.60 16.23
C VAL A 360 0.09 -16.85 17.69
N PRO A 361 -0.56 -16.27 18.73
CA PRO A 361 -0.24 -16.58 20.12
C PRO A 361 -0.49 -18.04 20.50
N LYS A 362 -1.50 -18.69 19.90
CA LYS A 362 -1.78 -20.12 20.13
C LYS A 362 -0.69 -21.00 19.52
N ILE A 363 -0.19 -20.64 18.33
CA ILE A 363 0.96 -21.27 17.69
C ILE A 363 2.19 -21.14 18.60
N ASN A 364 2.57 -19.90 18.95
CA ASN A 364 3.76 -19.64 19.77
C ASN A 364 3.68 -20.30 21.16
N ARG A 365 2.47 -20.46 21.73
CA ARG A 365 2.28 -21.18 23.00
C ARG A 365 2.45 -22.69 22.85
N LYS A 366 1.97 -23.28 21.76
CA LYS A 366 2.05 -24.73 21.50
C LYS A 366 3.48 -25.19 21.24
N TRP A 367 4.24 -24.42 20.47
CA TRP A 367 5.63 -24.71 20.16
C TRP A 367 6.56 -23.76 20.91
N GLN A 368 6.97 -24.13 22.12
CA GLN A 368 7.89 -23.35 22.95
C GLN A 368 9.22 -23.12 22.23
N GLY A 369 9.67 -21.85 22.15
CA GLY A 369 10.87 -21.45 21.41
C GLY A 369 10.63 -21.05 19.95
N VAL A 370 9.38 -21.14 19.46
CA VAL A 370 8.98 -20.65 18.13
C VAL A 370 8.27 -19.30 18.28
N ASN A 371 8.76 -18.31 17.54
CA ASN A 371 8.07 -17.03 17.37
C ASN A 371 7.68 -16.87 15.90
N VAL A 372 6.41 -17.15 15.58
CA VAL A 372 5.83 -16.89 14.26
C VAL A 372 5.43 -15.42 14.20
N PRO A 373 6.17 -14.56 13.47
CA PRO A 373 5.78 -13.16 13.36
C PRO A 373 4.52 -13.03 12.50
N MET A 374 3.73 -11.97 12.75
CA MET A 374 2.53 -11.68 11.95
C MET A 374 2.83 -11.57 10.46
N SER A 375 4.06 -11.23 10.07
CA SER A 375 4.50 -11.21 8.67
C SER A 375 4.45 -12.59 8.01
N VAL A 376 4.65 -13.70 8.73
CA VAL A 376 4.49 -15.07 8.18
C VAL A 376 3.02 -15.36 7.86
N MET A 377 2.09 -14.81 8.64
CA MET A 377 0.65 -14.91 8.36
C MET A 377 0.19 -13.85 7.34
N ALA A 378 0.81 -12.68 7.28
CA ALA A 378 0.37 -11.56 6.45
C ALA A 378 1.01 -11.54 5.05
N ALA A 379 2.20 -12.12 4.88
CA ALA A 379 2.89 -12.17 3.59
C ALA A 379 2.49 -13.45 2.83
N GLY A 380 1.73 -13.28 1.75
CA GLY A 380 1.70 -14.28 0.67
C GLY A 380 0.87 -15.54 0.92
N GLN A 381 -0.33 -15.42 1.50
CA GLN A 381 -1.28 -16.53 1.61
C GLN A 381 -0.76 -17.72 2.44
N PRO A 382 -0.76 -17.62 3.80
CA PRO A 382 -0.22 -18.68 4.65
C PRO A 382 -1.02 -19.97 4.45
N THR A 383 -0.33 -21.10 4.32
CA THR A 383 -0.92 -22.45 4.22
C THR A 383 -0.46 -23.30 5.41
N LEU A 384 -1.12 -24.43 5.68
CA LEU A 384 -0.66 -25.33 6.74
C LEU A 384 0.78 -25.77 6.48
N LYS A 385 1.13 -26.05 5.21
CA LYS A 385 2.48 -26.42 4.80
C LYS A 385 3.49 -25.29 5.01
N SER A 386 3.18 -24.06 4.60
CA SER A 386 4.14 -22.96 4.68
C SER A 386 4.43 -22.55 6.13
N VAL A 387 3.40 -22.51 6.97
CA VAL A 387 3.50 -22.16 8.39
C VAL A 387 4.07 -23.32 9.20
N GLY A 388 3.64 -24.56 8.95
CA GLY A 388 4.20 -25.76 9.58
C GLY A 388 5.70 -25.91 9.34
N ARG A 389 6.15 -25.65 8.10
CA ARG A 389 7.58 -25.64 7.75
C ARG A 389 8.36 -24.54 8.49
N TYR A 390 7.77 -23.37 8.70
CA TYR A 390 8.40 -22.31 9.49
C TYR A 390 8.60 -22.76 10.95
N ILE A 391 7.55 -23.31 11.56
CA ILE A 391 7.57 -23.83 12.94
C ILE A 391 8.65 -24.91 13.09
N ASP A 392 8.68 -25.90 12.19
CA ASP A 392 9.66 -26.99 12.21
C ASP A 392 11.11 -26.48 12.12
N ARG A 393 11.37 -25.47 11.28
CA ARG A 393 12.70 -24.85 11.16
C ARG A 393 13.08 -24.05 12.40
N SER A 394 12.14 -23.32 13.00
CA SER A 394 12.37 -22.60 14.24
C SER A 394 12.71 -23.53 15.41
N LEU A 395 12.15 -24.75 15.43
CA LEU A 395 12.45 -25.76 16.44
C LEU A 395 13.79 -26.47 16.21
N ASN A 396 14.33 -26.46 14.98
CA ASN A 396 15.58 -27.14 14.63
C ASN A 396 16.43 -26.28 13.66
N PRO A 397 17.10 -25.22 14.15
CA PRO A 397 17.86 -24.29 13.31
C PRO A 397 19.17 -24.89 12.74
N VAL A 398 19.63 -26.02 13.26
CA VAL A 398 20.80 -26.76 12.79
C VAL A 398 20.28 -28.02 12.10
N GLY A 399 20.27 -28.02 10.76
CA GLY A 399 19.63 -29.04 9.92
C GLY A 399 20.12 -30.48 10.10
N LEU A 400 19.71 -31.13 11.20
CA LEU A 400 19.86 -32.55 11.47
C LEU A 400 18.46 -33.18 11.57
N ARG A 401 17.68 -33.14 10.48
CA ARG A 401 16.62 -34.13 10.27
C ARG A 401 17.16 -35.22 9.36
N LEU A 402 17.30 -36.42 9.93
CA LEU A 402 17.79 -37.65 9.29
C LEU A 402 16.65 -38.36 8.54
N ASP A 403 15.81 -37.60 7.83
CA ASP A 403 14.66 -38.15 7.11
C ASP A 403 14.95 -38.13 5.61
N ALA A 404 15.15 -39.32 5.03
CA ALA A 404 15.63 -39.58 3.67
C ALA A 404 14.66 -39.18 2.54
N ALA A 405 13.66 -38.34 2.81
CA ALA A 405 12.74 -37.76 1.83
C ALA A 405 13.06 -36.30 1.49
N ALA A 406 14.12 -35.72 2.08
CA ALA A 406 14.57 -34.34 1.82
C ALA A 406 15.36 -34.18 0.50
N GLY A 407 15.22 -35.12 -0.44
CA GLY A 407 15.83 -35.03 -1.77
C GLY A 407 14.90 -34.29 -2.73
N GLU A 408 15.40 -33.21 -3.32
CA GLU A 408 14.86 -32.48 -4.50
C GLU A 408 13.95 -31.25 -4.29
N GLU A 409 13.70 -30.74 -3.08
CA GLU A 409 12.92 -29.49 -2.86
C GLU A 409 13.72 -28.34 -2.17
N GLU A 410 15.00 -28.15 -2.52
CA GLU A 410 15.84 -27.07 -1.93
C GLU A 410 15.72 -25.68 -2.61
N GLU A 411 14.93 -25.54 -3.69
CA GLU A 411 15.03 -24.34 -4.56
C GLU A 411 13.92 -23.27 -4.48
N GLN A 412 13.03 -23.31 -3.48
CA GLN A 412 12.16 -22.16 -3.19
C GLN A 412 12.24 -21.76 -1.72
N GLN A 413 13.39 -21.18 -1.36
CA GLN A 413 13.62 -20.57 -0.06
C GLN A 413 12.90 -19.22 0.01
N ALA A 414 12.09 -19.00 1.04
CA ALA A 414 11.92 -17.66 1.58
C ALA A 414 13.33 -17.20 2.01
N GLU A 415 13.94 -16.28 1.27
CA GLU A 415 15.26 -15.74 1.61
C GLU A 415 15.20 -15.17 3.03
N LEU A 416 15.94 -15.76 3.97
CA LEU A 416 16.31 -15.04 5.18
C LEU A 416 17.08 -13.80 4.71
N TYR A 417 16.74 -12.61 5.22
CA TYR A 417 17.41 -11.36 4.83
C TYR A 417 18.95 -11.44 4.99
N SER A 418 19.45 -12.22 5.95
CA SER A 418 20.88 -12.50 6.12
C SER A 418 21.51 -13.26 4.95
N ASN A 419 20.74 -14.08 4.24
CA ASN A 419 21.19 -14.88 3.10
C ASN A 419 21.27 -14.03 1.82
N ASP A 420 20.54 -12.91 1.75
CA ASP A 420 20.66 -11.94 0.66
C ASP A 420 21.93 -11.09 0.79
N LEU A 421 22.47 -10.91 2.01
CA LEU A 421 23.63 -10.06 2.25
C LEU A 421 24.83 -10.35 1.31
N PRO A 422 25.31 -11.60 1.12
CA PRO A 422 26.38 -11.89 0.16
C PRO A 422 26.09 -11.37 -1.25
N LYS A 423 24.86 -11.57 -1.76
CA LYS A 423 24.43 -11.10 -3.09
C LYS A 423 24.47 -9.57 -3.19
N GLN A 424 24.21 -8.86 -2.09
CA GLN A 424 24.28 -7.40 -2.06
C GLN A 424 25.73 -6.89 -1.95
N LEU A 425 26.61 -7.63 -1.26
CA LEU A 425 28.04 -7.29 -1.15
C LEU A 425 28.80 -7.44 -2.46
N GLU A 426 28.32 -8.25 -3.39
CA GLU A 426 28.83 -8.35 -4.77
C GLU A 426 28.55 -7.08 -5.59
N LYS A 427 27.52 -6.30 -5.21
CA LYS A 427 27.08 -5.12 -5.97
C LYS A 427 27.79 -3.82 -5.57
N ILE A 428 28.47 -3.79 -4.42
CA ILE A 428 29.23 -2.61 -3.99
C ILE A 428 30.66 -2.64 -4.57
N PRO A 429 31.30 -1.48 -4.84
CA PRO A 429 32.65 -1.42 -5.41
C PRO A 429 33.68 -2.20 -4.59
N ALA A 430 34.72 -2.73 -5.27
CA ALA A 430 35.80 -3.48 -4.61
C ALA A 430 36.70 -2.59 -3.74
N SER A 431 36.86 -1.31 -4.14
CA SER A 431 37.55 -0.28 -3.37
C SER A 431 36.83 1.07 -3.57
N LEU A 432 36.94 1.94 -2.57
CA LEU A 432 36.35 3.28 -2.57
C LEU A 432 37.44 4.30 -2.23
N PRO A 433 37.42 5.49 -2.87
CA PRO A 433 38.41 6.52 -2.63
C PRO A 433 38.27 7.10 -1.22
N ALA A 434 39.41 7.32 -0.56
CA ALA A 434 39.44 7.98 0.73
C ALA A 434 39.09 9.47 0.58
N ILE A 435 38.33 10.01 1.55
CA ILE A 435 38.15 11.45 1.70
C ILE A 435 39.42 12.10 2.26
N GLY A 436 39.71 13.33 1.86
CA GLY A 436 40.87 14.09 2.35
C GLY A 436 40.80 14.40 3.85
N SER A 437 41.95 14.62 4.48
CA SER A 437 42.08 14.89 5.92
C SER A 437 41.46 16.21 6.39
N GLU A 438 41.10 17.11 5.47
CA GLU A 438 40.46 18.40 5.77
C GLU A 438 38.94 18.29 6.03
N TYR A 439 38.34 17.10 5.88
CA TYR A 439 36.91 16.89 6.11
C TYR A 439 36.56 16.84 7.62
N PRO A 440 35.44 17.44 8.07
CA PRO A 440 34.53 18.30 7.31
C PRO A 440 35.01 19.76 7.26
N ARG A 441 34.82 20.43 6.11
CA ARG A 441 35.12 21.87 5.95
C ARG A 441 33.93 22.75 6.33
N VAL A 442 33.37 22.53 7.53
CA VAL A 442 32.15 23.23 8.00
C VAL A 442 32.25 24.76 7.98
N LYS A 443 33.46 25.32 8.04
CA LYS A 443 33.70 26.76 7.96
C LYS A 443 33.41 27.39 6.59
N SER A 444 33.33 26.61 5.52
CA SER A 444 33.04 27.08 4.15
C SER A 444 31.67 26.63 3.64
N GLY A 445 30.90 25.89 4.43
CA GLY A 445 29.71 25.18 3.95
C GLY A 445 30.10 23.89 3.23
N LEU A 446 29.12 23.00 3.05
CA LEU A 446 29.26 21.72 2.34
C LEU A 446 28.21 21.60 1.25
N ASN A 447 28.57 20.84 0.20
CA ASN A 447 27.63 20.43 -0.83
C ASN A 447 27.07 19.04 -0.48
N VAL A 448 25.77 18.96 -0.20
CA VAL A 448 25.13 17.79 0.42
C VAL A 448 24.06 17.23 -0.49
N LEU A 449 24.09 15.93 -0.77
CA LEU A 449 22.93 15.21 -1.30
C LEU A 449 22.08 14.66 -0.15
N LEU A 450 20.82 15.05 -0.08
CA LEU A 450 19.84 14.53 0.86
C LEU A 450 18.78 13.69 0.12
N THR A 451 18.63 12.43 0.52
CA THR A 451 17.51 11.58 0.07
C THR A 451 16.37 11.62 1.07
N GLY A 452 15.13 11.49 0.59
CA GLY A 452 13.95 11.42 1.47
C GLY A 452 13.54 12.77 2.07
N ALA A 453 13.91 13.90 1.45
CA ALA A 453 13.59 15.26 1.93
C ALA A 453 12.07 15.55 2.03
N THR A 454 11.24 14.79 1.30
CA THR A 454 9.77 14.93 1.31
C THR A 454 9.07 14.11 2.41
N GLY A 455 9.83 13.39 3.24
CA GLY A 455 9.33 12.73 4.45
C GLY A 455 9.40 13.63 5.67
N PHE A 456 8.81 13.19 6.80
CA PHE A 456 8.73 13.97 8.04
C PHE A 456 10.13 14.38 8.56
N LEU A 457 11.00 13.41 8.89
CA LEU A 457 12.37 13.68 9.32
C LEU A 457 13.21 14.38 8.24
N GLY A 458 12.97 14.06 6.96
CA GLY A 458 13.70 14.63 5.83
C GLY A 458 13.53 16.15 5.70
N ALA A 459 12.33 16.66 5.96
CA ALA A 459 12.06 18.09 5.92
C ALA A 459 12.82 18.85 7.02
N TYR A 460 12.92 18.28 8.23
CA TYR A 460 13.71 18.86 9.33
C TYR A 460 15.21 18.75 9.08
N LEU A 461 15.70 17.67 8.47
CA LEU A 461 17.09 17.53 8.04
C LEU A 461 17.47 18.61 7.02
N MET A 462 16.63 18.79 6.00
CA MET A 462 16.85 19.81 4.98
C MET A 462 16.87 21.21 5.60
N HIS A 463 15.91 21.51 6.48
CA HIS A 463 15.87 22.79 7.20
C HIS A 463 17.13 23.00 8.06
N ASP A 464 17.56 22.00 8.86
CA ASP A 464 18.78 22.12 9.67
C ASP A 464 20.02 22.39 8.80
N LEU A 465 20.15 21.71 7.66
CA LEU A 465 21.26 21.90 6.72
C LEU A 465 21.27 23.31 6.08
N LEU A 466 20.12 23.77 5.58
CA LEU A 466 20.02 25.04 4.84
C LEU A 466 20.13 26.25 5.76
N MET A 467 19.76 26.11 7.04
CA MET A 467 19.80 27.19 8.03
C MET A 467 21.13 27.31 8.77
N ARG A 468 22.17 26.55 8.38
CA ARG A 468 23.52 26.69 8.94
C ARG A 468 24.22 27.96 8.46
N THR A 469 25.26 28.38 9.17
CA THR A 469 26.09 29.53 8.79
C THR A 469 27.57 29.10 8.74
N PRO A 470 28.25 29.24 7.57
CA PRO A 470 27.69 29.62 6.27
C PRO A 470 26.66 28.58 5.75
N PRO A 471 25.76 28.97 4.83
CA PRO A 471 24.76 28.05 4.30
C PRO A 471 25.40 26.90 3.53
N ASN A 472 24.79 25.72 3.63
CA ASN A 472 25.16 24.56 2.81
C ASN A 472 24.43 24.62 1.47
N HIS A 473 25.04 24.08 0.42
CA HIS A 473 24.35 23.77 -0.82
C HIS A 473 23.73 22.37 -0.70
N VAL A 474 22.42 22.24 -0.91
CA VAL A 474 21.70 20.98 -0.70
C VAL A 474 20.98 20.54 -1.97
N TYR A 475 21.41 19.42 -2.52
CA TYR A 475 20.66 18.66 -3.51
C TYR A 475 19.64 17.78 -2.81
N VAL A 476 18.35 17.91 -3.15
CA VAL A 476 17.30 17.03 -2.63
C VAL A 476 16.79 16.09 -3.70
N HIS A 477 16.91 14.79 -3.42
CA HIS A 477 16.43 13.72 -4.28
C HIS A 477 14.94 13.48 -4.04
N VAL A 478 14.14 13.60 -5.12
CA VAL A 478 12.68 13.59 -5.03
C VAL A 478 12.06 12.80 -6.17
N ARG A 479 11.15 11.88 -5.81
CA ARG A 479 10.30 11.17 -6.77
C ARG A 479 9.16 12.06 -7.27
N ALA A 480 9.19 12.39 -8.55
CA ALA A 480 8.15 13.11 -9.26
C ALA A 480 8.21 12.81 -10.77
N SER A 481 7.18 13.17 -11.53
CA SER A 481 7.19 13.02 -13.01
C SER A 481 7.93 14.16 -13.73
N SER A 482 8.17 15.27 -13.05
CA SER A 482 8.89 16.44 -13.58
C SER A 482 9.59 17.22 -12.47
N HIS A 483 10.59 18.03 -12.85
CA HIS A 483 11.31 18.90 -11.92
C HIS A 483 10.38 19.90 -11.22
N GLN A 484 9.44 20.51 -11.93
CA GLN A 484 8.47 21.44 -11.34
C GLN A 484 7.62 20.78 -10.25
N GLN A 485 7.13 19.55 -10.50
CA GLN A 485 6.38 18.80 -9.49
C GLN A 485 7.27 18.38 -8.31
N ALA A 486 8.54 18.08 -8.55
CA ALA A 486 9.48 17.78 -7.48
C ALA A 486 9.69 18.98 -6.55
N VAL A 487 9.91 20.17 -7.11
CA VAL A 487 10.02 21.43 -6.35
C VAL A 487 8.76 21.71 -5.55
N GLU A 488 7.58 21.61 -6.20
CA GLU A 488 6.30 21.85 -5.53
C GLU A 488 6.05 20.87 -4.38
N ARG A 489 6.48 19.60 -4.53
CA ARG A 489 6.38 18.60 -3.47
C ARG A 489 7.26 18.95 -2.28
N VAL A 490 8.50 19.39 -2.50
CA VAL A 490 9.39 19.86 -1.42
C VAL A 490 8.81 21.08 -0.72
N ARG A 491 8.38 22.09 -1.50
CA ARG A 491 7.73 23.29 -0.98
C ARG A 491 6.50 22.94 -0.14
N THR A 492 5.59 22.14 -0.68
CA THR A 492 4.38 21.71 0.03
C THR A 492 4.71 21.00 1.34
N THR A 493 5.66 20.05 1.34
CA THR A 493 6.10 19.36 2.56
C THR A 493 6.64 20.33 3.61
N CYS A 494 7.54 21.24 3.23
CA CYS A 494 8.13 22.20 4.16
C CYS A 494 7.14 23.26 4.62
N THR A 495 6.24 23.73 3.76
CA THR A 495 5.16 24.64 4.14
C THR A 495 4.24 23.96 5.15
N ALA A 496 3.86 22.70 4.92
CA ALA A 496 3.02 21.94 5.86
C ALA A 496 3.63 21.86 7.27
N TYR A 497 4.96 21.75 7.35
CA TYR A 497 5.68 21.72 8.62
C TYR A 497 6.21 23.08 9.09
N GLY A 498 5.85 24.18 8.43
CA GLY A 498 6.28 25.54 8.81
C GLY A 498 7.78 25.79 8.69
N LEU A 499 8.47 25.04 7.81
CA LEU A 499 9.92 25.09 7.63
C LEU A 499 10.35 25.84 6.36
N TRP A 500 9.46 26.02 5.38
CA TRP A 500 9.83 26.57 4.07
C TRP A 500 10.39 28.00 4.16
N GLN A 501 11.43 28.28 3.37
CA GLN A 501 11.95 29.63 3.16
C GLN A 501 12.13 29.87 1.65
N ASP A 502 11.55 30.96 1.13
CA ASP A 502 11.61 31.24 -0.32
C ASP A 502 13.03 31.50 -0.83
N TRP A 503 13.88 32.06 0.03
CA TRP A 503 15.24 32.42 -0.34
C TRP A 503 16.14 31.21 -0.66
N TRP A 504 15.77 30.00 -0.21
CA TRP A 504 16.54 28.79 -0.48
C TRP A 504 16.71 28.52 -1.98
N LEU A 505 15.65 28.72 -2.76
CA LEU A 505 15.68 28.55 -4.21
C LEU A 505 16.26 29.78 -4.91
N SER A 506 15.93 31.00 -4.46
CA SER A 506 16.38 32.21 -5.15
C SER A 506 17.88 32.44 -5.02
N GLU A 507 18.47 32.08 -3.88
CA GLU A 507 19.92 32.12 -3.65
C GLU A 507 20.65 30.88 -4.19
N GLY A 508 19.92 29.93 -4.77
CA GLY A 508 20.48 28.71 -5.36
C GLY A 508 21.16 27.78 -4.36
N ILE A 509 20.80 27.85 -3.07
CA ILE A 509 21.36 26.95 -2.05
C ILE A 509 20.58 25.63 -1.94
N LEU A 510 19.37 25.56 -2.49
CA LEU A 510 18.56 24.35 -2.62
C LEU A 510 18.39 24.01 -4.10
N GLU A 511 18.76 22.79 -4.46
CA GLU A 511 18.55 22.24 -5.80
C GLU A 511 17.77 20.92 -5.74
N VAL A 512 16.75 20.77 -6.57
CA VAL A 512 15.89 19.57 -6.58
C VAL A 512 16.25 18.67 -7.74
N VAL A 513 16.67 17.43 -7.45
CA VAL A 513 16.97 16.41 -8.46
C VAL A 513 15.87 15.36 -8.51
N VAL A 514 15.34 15.12 -9.71
CA VAL A 514 14.27 14.12 -9.91
C VAL A 514 14.90 12.74 -9.90
N GLY A 515 14.35 11.82 -9.11
CA GLY A 515 14.81 10.44 -9.12
C GLY A 515 13.89 9.47 -8.38
N ASP A 516 14.32 8.21 -8.27
CA ASP A 516 13.58 7.15 -7.61
C ASP A 516 14.55 6.22 -6.88
N LEU A 517 14.36 6.05 -5.57
CA LEU A 517 15.24 5.22 -4.73
C LEU A 517 15.30 3.77 -5.21
N GLU A 518 14.23 3.29 -5.85
CA GLU A 518 14.11 1.90 -6.31
C GLU A 518 14.86 1.64 -7.63
N LYS A 519 15.44 2.67 -8.26
CA LYS A 519 16.11 2.59 -9.56
C LYS A 519 17.64 2.71 -9.44
N PRO A 520 18.41 2.12 -10.37
CA PRO A 520 19.86 2.35 -10.48
C PRO A 520 20.19 3.84 -10.57
N LYS A 521 21.38 4.25 -10.10
CA LYS A 521 21.78 5.67 -10.02
C LYS A 521 20.77 6.54 -9.25
N LEU A 522 20.03 5.94 -8.32
CA LEU A 522 18.90 6.56 -7.61
C LEU A 522 17.84 7.13 -8.58
N GLY A 523 17.74 6.59 -9.80
CA GLY A 523 16.80 7.06 -10.82
C GLY A 523 17.03 8.50 -11.32
N MET A 524 18.17 9.12 -11.00
CA MET A 524 18.52 10.45 -11.49
C MET A 524 18.84 10.42 -12.99
N GLY A 525 18.54 11.52 -13.69
CA GLY A 525 19.00 11.70 -15.07
C GLY A 525 20.53 11.73 -15.13
N GLU A 526 21.12 11.41 -16.29
CA GLU A 526 22.58 11.36 -16.44
C GLU A 526 23.27 12.69 -16.12
N GLU A 527 22.65 13.82 -16.48
CA GLU A 527 23.16 15.16 -16.18
C GLU A 527 23.16 15.44 -14.68
N ASP A 528 22.03 15.25 -14.01
CA ASP A 528 21.89 15.42 -12.56
C ASP A 528 22.83 14.48 -11.80
N TYR A 529 22.91 13.21 -12.20
CA TYR A 529 23.79 12.23 -11.58
C TYR A 529 25.25 12.65 -11.71
N LYS A 530 25.68 13.09 -12.91
CA LYS A 530 27.03 13.59 -13.14
C LYS A 530 27.32 14.79 -12.25
N LYS A 531 26.45 15.80 -12.27
CA LYS A 531 26.58 17.02 -11.46
C LYS A 531 26.72 16.70 -9.97
N VAL A 532 25.80 15.92 -9.41
CA VAL A 532 25.82 15.51 -8.01
C VAL A 532 27.08 14.67 -7.70
N SER A 533 27.53 13.82 -8.63
CA SER A 533 28.73 13.01 -8.43
C SER A 533 30.03 13.82 -8.43
N GLU A 534 30.09 14.92 -9.17
CA GLU A 534 31.27 15.79 -9.27
C GLU A 534 31.31 16.85 -8.16
N ASP A 535 30.15 17.29 -7.68
CA ASP A 535 30.04 18.40 -6.74
C ASP A 535 29.88 17.98 -5.28
N ALA A 536 28.95 17.05 -4.99
CA ALA A 536 28.57 16.71 -3.62
C ALA A 536 29.74 16.11 -2.82
N GLU A 537 29.85 16.49 -1.55
CA GLU A 537 30.89 16.07 -0.61
C GLU A 537 30.37 15.12 0.47
N LEU A 538 29.06 15.19 0.72
CA LEU A 538 28.35 14.40 1.71
C LEU A 538 27.04 13.89 1.12
N VAL A 539 26.75 12.62 1.35
CA VAL A 539 25.44 12.02 1.09
C VAL A 539 24.79 11.73 2.44
N ILE A 540 23.65 12.35 2.74
CA ILE A 540 22.77 11.95 3.85
C ILE A 540 21.67 11.04 3.29
N HIS A 541 21.82 9.74 3.49
CA HIS A 541 20.86 8.74 3.06
C HIS A 541 19.77 8.54 4.12
N ASN A 542 18.73 9.38 4.07
CA ASN A 542 17.53 9.29 4.89
C ASN A 542 16.34 8.64 4.16
N GLY A 543 16.34 8.63 2.83
CA GLY A 543 15.28 8.04 2.03
C GLY A 543 15.08 6.55 2.33
N ALA A 544 13.87 6.16 2.68
CA ALA A 544 13.47 4.79 2.93
C ALA A 544 11.96 4.62 2.74
N ARG A 545 11.53 3.40 2.44
CA ARG A 545 10.15 2.95 2.57
C ARG A 545 9.98 2.32 3.95
N VAL A 546 9.14 2.95 4.78
CA VAL A 546 8.81 2.46 6.12
C VAL A 546 7.42 1.85 6.09
N HIS A 547 7.33 0.54 6.33
CA HIS A 547 6.06 -0.16 6.40
C HIS A 547 6.15 -1.37 7.33
N TRP A 548 5.27 -1.43 8.33
CA TRP A 548 5.35 -2.38 9.44
C TRP A 548 5.01 -3.82 9.05
N LEU A 549 4.15 -3.99 8.04
CA LEU A 549 3.68 -5.30 7.60
C LEU A 549 4.36 -5.81 6.31
N MET A 550 5.14 -4.98 5.62
CA MET A 550 5.72 -5.41 4.34
C MET A 550 6.91 -6.34 4.61
N PRO A 551 7.03 -7.45 3.88
CA PRO A 551 8.19 -8.33 4.00
C PRO A 551 9.45 -7.64 3.47
N TYR A 552 10.61 -8.14 3.88
CA TYR A 552 11.93 -7.66 3.44
C TYR A 552 12.02 -7.46 1.92
N GLU A 553 11.57 -8.44 1.14
CA GLU A 553 11.61 -8.40 -0.33
C GLU A 553 10.90 -7.18 -0.94
N SER A 554 9.77 -6.77 -0.37
CA SER A 554 9.02 -5.60 -0.85
C SER A 554 9.68 -4.28 -0.48
N LEU A 555 10.55 -4.27 0.54
CA LEU A 555 11.26 -3.09 1.02
C LEU A 555 12.71 -3.02 0.50
N LYS A 556 13.25 -4.15 0.03
CA LYS A 556 14.62 -4.28 -0.49
C LYS A 556 14.97 -3.25 -1.57
N PRO A 557 14.13 -2.98 -2.60
CA PRO A 557 14.46 -1.97 -3.60
C PRO A 557 14.66 -0.57 -3.02
N ALA A 558 13.76 -0.12 -2.16
CA ALA A 558 13.76 1.25 -1.64
C ALA A 558 14.73 1.48 -0.48
N ASN A 559 15.17 0.42 0.21
CA ASN A 559 15.98 0.52 1.42
C ASN A 559 17.40 -0.04 1.24
N VAL A 560 17.53 -1.20 0.59
CA VAL A 560 18.82 -1.91 0.45
C VAL A 560 19.51 -1.53 -0.86
N HIS A 561 18.79 -1.62 -1.99
CA HIS A 561 19.37 -1.26 -3.29
C HIS A 561 19.72 0.23 -3.35
N SER A 562 18.87 1.12 -2.81
CA SER A 562 19.19 2.54 -2.66
C SER A 562 20.48 2.78 -1.87
N THR A 563 20.72 2.01 -0.80
CA THR A 563 21.94 2.10 0.00
C THR A 563 23.17 1.70 -0.84
N VAL A 564 23.05 0.63 -1.63
CA VAL A 564 24.10 0.21 -2.58
C VAL A 564 24.38 1.32 -3.61
N GLU A 565 23.35 1.95 -4.18
CA GLU A 565 23.50 3.04 -5.14
C GLU A 565 24.13 4.30 -4.50
N CYS A 566 23.79 4.62 -3.24
CA CYS A 566 24.48 5.70 -2.50
C CYS A 566 25.97 5.39 -2.29
N ILE A 567 26.33 4.13 -1.98
CA ILE A 567 27.75 3.72 -1.86
C ILE A 567 28.48 3.88 -3.19
N LYS A 568 27.86 3.47 -4.31
CA LYS A 568 28.42 3.66 -5.66
C LYS A 568 28.62 5.16 -5.98
N LEU A 569 27.66 6.00 -5.62
CA LEU A 569 27.76 7.44 -5.81
C LEU A 569 28.92 8.06 -5.00
N CYS A 570 29.17 7.58 -3.77
CA CYS A 570 30.32 8.02 -2.97
C CYS A 570 31.67 7.66 -3.62
N GLY A 571 31.70 6.62 -4.47
CA GLY A 571 32.86 6.22 -5.26
C GLY A 571 32.97 6.84 -6.65
N THR A 572 31.96 7.59 -7.09
CA THR A 572 31.90 8.17 -8.44
C THR A 572 32.20 9.67 -8.41
N GLY A 573 33.05 10.16 -9.31
CA GLY A 573 33.42 11.59 -9.36
C GLY A 573 34.26 11.99 -8.14
N LYS A 574 33.81 13.01 -7.41
CA LYS A 574 34.47 13.48 -6.18
C LYS A 574 34.20 12.50 -5.02
N PRO A 575 35.21 12.10 -4.23
CA PRO A 575 35.00 11.24 -3.06
C PRO A 575 34.07 11.89 -2.04
N LYS A 576 33.10 11.13 -1.52
CA LYS A 576 32.06 11.63 -0.62
C LYS A 576 32.00 10.84 0.67
N ARG A 577 31.61 11.50 1.75
CA ARG A 577 31.20 10.81 2.97
C ARG A 577 29.74 10.35 2.86
N LEU A 578 29.40 9.23 3.49
CA LEU A 578 28.03 8.76 3.66
C LEU A 578 27.56 8.90 5.12
N ALA A 579 26.41 9.53 5.35
CA ALA A 579 25.69 9.44 6.61
C ALA A 579 24.39 8.66 6.37
N PHE A 580 24.30 7.48 6.94
CA PHE A 580 23.14 6.61 6.79
C PHE A 580 22.19 6.73 7.99
N VAL A 581 20.94 7.07 7.71
CA VAL A 581 19.89 7.12 8.74
C VAL A 581 19.26 5.74 8.86
N SER A 582 19.65 5.05 9.93
CA SER A 582 19.13 3.75 10.33
C SER A 582 18.08 3.90 11.44
N SER A 583 17.71 2.78 12.05
CA SER A 583 16.63 2.68 13.02
C SER A 583 17.01 1.69 14.12
N THR A 584 16.55 1.93 15.34
CA THR A 584 16.65 0.95 16.43
C THR A 584 15.88 -0.34 16.13
N SER A 585 14.99 -0.34 15.14
CA SER A 585 14.36 -1.56 14.62
C SER A 585 15.36 -2.57 14.03
N ALA A 586 16.62 -2.18 13.78
CA ALA A 586 17.69 -3.12 13.42
C ALA A 586 18.27 -3.88 14.64
N LEU A 587 17.83 -3.53 15.85
CA LEU A 587 18.19 -4.13 17.15
C LEU A 587 17.00 -4.84 17.81
N ASP A 588 15.85 -4.92 17.13
CA ASP A 588 14.57 -5.38 17.71
C ASP A 588 14.49 -6.92 17.73
N THR A 589 15.28 -7.50 18.63
CA THR A 589 15.40 -8.94 18.86
C THR A 589 15.60 -9.23 20.33
N ASP A 590 15.13 -10.38 20.79
CA ASP A 590 15.25 -10.85 22.17
C ASP A 590 16.68 -10.75 22.72
N TYR A 591 17.70 -10.97 21.86
CA TYR A 591 19.11 -10.83 22.22
C TYR A 591 19.44 -9.47 22.84
N TYR A 592 19.04 -8.36 22.20
CA TYR A 592 19.33 -7.00 22.69
C TYR A 592 18.38 -6.57 23.81
N LEU A 593 17.16 -7.10 23.83
CA LEU A 593 16.21 -6.87 24.92
C LEU A 593 16.72 -7.49 26.22
N GLN A 594 17.18 -8.76 26.20
CA GLN A 594 17.74 -9.44 27.35
C GLN A 594 18.97 -8.73 27.92
N GLN A 595 19.84 -8.15 27.07
CA GLN A 595 20.96 -7.33 27.56
C GLN A 595 20.48 -6.19 28.46
N SER A 596 19.36 -5.57 28.10
CA SER A 596 18.76 -4.46 28.83
C SER A 596 18.15 -4.90 30.16
N GLU A 597 17.57 -6.11 30.21
CA GLU A 597 17.05 -6.72 31.45
C GLU A 597 18.16 -6.96 32.48
N TYR A 598 19.38 -7.29 32.03
CA TYR A 598 20.56 -7.38 32.89
C TYR A 598 21.19 -6.03 33.24
N GLY A 599 20.54 -4.91 32.90
CA GLY A 599 21.03 -3.55 33.14
C GLY A 599 22.15 -3.10 32.19
N ASN A 600 22.47 -3.87 31.16
CA ASN A 600 23.46 -3.48 30.16
C ASN A 600 22.84 -2.52 29.13
N LYS A 601 23.71 -1.74 28.49
CA LYS A 601 23.34 -0.87 27.36
C LYS A 601 23.94 -1.44 26.09
N VAL A 602 23.16 -1.48 25.01
CA VAL A 602 23.66 -1.82 23.68
C VAL A 602 24.66 -0.76 23.24
N LEU A 603 25.87 -1.19 22.88
CA LEU A 603 26.98 -0.29 22.60
C LEU A 603 26.96 0.16 21.12
N GLU A 604 27.39 1.39 20.85
CA GLU A 604 27.50 1.93 19.49
C GLU A 604 28.58 1.25 18.63
N PHE A 605 29.41 0.39 19.20
CA PHE A 605 30.37 -0.42 18.46
C PHE A 605 29.93 -1.88 18.33
N ASP A 606 28.71 -2.22 18.78
CA ASP A 606 28.15 -3.55 18.58
C ASP A 606 28.08 -3.89 17.09
N ASN A 607 28.46 -5.14 16.76
CA ASN A 607 28.62 -5.57 15.37
C ASN A 607 27.29 -5.91 14.69
N LEU A 608 26.15 -5.83 15.39
CA LEU A 608 24.81 -6.14 14.90
C LEU A 608 24.57 -7.64 14.61
N GLU A 609 25.41 -8.56 15.08
CA GLU A 609 25.19 -10.02 14.88
C GLU A 609 24.02 -10.56 15.71
N GLY A 610 23.65 -9.90 16.81
CA GLY A 610 22.47 -10.26 17.60
C GLY A 610 21.17 -10.21 16.79
N SER A 611 21.13 -9.40 15.73
CA SER A 611 19.99 -9.30 14.80
C SER A 611 20.27 -9.94 13.44
N ARG A 612 21.27 -10.83 13.35
CA ARG A 612 21.49 -11.64 12.13
C ARG A 612 20.26 -12.44 11.74
N GLN A 613 19.51 -12.90 12.73
CA GLN A 613 18.21 -13.54 12.57
C GLN A 613 17.25 -12.99 13.64
N GLY A 614 15.96 -13.30 13.54
CA GLY A 614 14.98 -12.99 14.58
C GLY A 614 14.32 -11.61 14.51
N LEU A 615 14.71 -10.73 13.56
CA LEU A 615 14.01 -9.47 13.35
C LEU A 615 12.58 -9.72 12.84
N GLY A 616 11.56 -9.24 13.58
CA GLY A 616 10.15 -9.50 13.29
C GLY A 616 9.56 -8.71 12.12
N THR A 617 10.18 -7.57 11.74
CA THR A 617 9.65 -6.65 10.70
C THR A 617 10.56 -6.59 9.47
N GLY A 618 9.98 -6.57 8.27
CA GLY A 618 10.76 -6.40 7.02
C GLY A 618 11.54 -5.09 6.98
N TYR A 619 11.03 -4.05 7.66
CA TYR A 619 11.74 -2.78 7.79
C TYR A 619 13.03 -2.92 8.61
N GLY A 620 12.96 -3.53 9.80
CA GLY A 620 14.15 -3.84 10.62
C GLY A 620 15.16 -4.68 9.85
N GLN A 621 14.69 -5.73 9.18
CA GLN A 621 15.52 -6.59 8.32
C GLN A 621 16.25 -5.80 7.24
N SER A 622 15.56 -4.89 6.54
CA SER A 622 16.16 -4.07 5.49
C SER A 622 17.22 -3.08 6.02
N LYS A 623 17.01 -2.53 7.22
CA LYS A 623 18.00 -1.65 7.87
C LYS A 623 19.22 -2.42 8.33
N TRP A 624 19.04 -3.62 8.88
CA TRP A 624 20.14 -4.51 9.24
C TRP A 624 21.03 -4.83 8.03
N VAL A 625 20.43 -5.23 6.90
CA VAL A 625 21.20 -5.53 5.67
C VAL A 625 21.96 -4.30 5.18
N SER A 626 21.30 -3.14 5.16
CA SER A 626 21.90 -1.87 4.74
C SER A 626 23.11 -1.49 5.59
N GLU A 627 23.02 -1.62 6.92
CA GLU A 627 24.14 -1.37 7.82
C GLU A 627 25.31 -2.33 7.59
N LYS A 628 25.03 -3.63 7.36
CA LYS A 628 26.09 -4.61 7.06
C LYS A 628 26.81 -4.31 5.75
N ILE A 629 26.08 -3.87 4.72
CA ILE A 629 26.66 -3.43 3.45
C ILE A 629 27.56 -2.22 3.66
N ILE A 630 27.12 -1.23 4.46
CA ILE A 630 27.93 -0.03 4.77
C ILE A 630 29.18 -0.40 5.55
N ASN A 631 29.08 -1.27 6.55
CA ASN A 631 30.23 -1.75 7.33
C ASN A 631 31.27 -2.42 6.43
N GLU A 632 30.83 -3.21 5.45
CA GLU A 632 31.72 -3.81 4.46
C GLU A 632 32.32 -2.75 3.52
N ALA A 633 31.52 -1.78 3.05
CA ALA A 633 32.01 -0.67 2.25
C ALA A 633 33.06 0.18 2.99
N CYS A 634 32.93 0.36 4.31
CA CYS A 634 33.92 1.01 5.16
C CYS A 634 35.27 0.27 5.15
N LYS A 635 35.26 -1.07 5.19
CA LYS A 635 36.50 -1.87 5.04
C LYS A 635 37.14 -1.69 3.67
N ARG A 636 36.34 -1.39 2.64
CA ARG A 636 36.77 -1.10 1.27
C ARG A 636 37.18 0.36 1.04
N GLY A 637 37.16 1.21 2.07
CA GLY A 637 37.66 2.59 2.03
C GLY A 637 36.59 3.68 2.17
N LEU A 638 35.29 3.33 2.25
CA LEU A 638 34.23 4.32 2.45
C LEU A 638 34.39 5.04 3.80
N SER A 639 34.25 6.37 3.78
CA SER A 639 33.99 7.12 5.01
C SER A 639 32.48 7.17 5.24
N ALA A 640 31.99 6.46 6.25
CA ALA A 640 30.58 6.49 6.62
C ALA A 640 30.34 6.64 8.12
N VAL A 641 29.17 7.16 8.47
CA VAL A 641 28.55 7.06 9.79
C VAL A 641 27.15 6.50 9.67
N ILE A 642 26.73 5.78 10.70
CA ILE A 642 25.38 5.24 10.81
C ILE A 642 24.72 5.87 12.02
N VAL A 643 23.49 6.35 11.88
CA VAL A 643 22.73 6.95 12.99
C VAL A 643 21.46 6.14 13.19
N ARG A 644 21.30 5.46 14.33
CA ARG A 644 20.12 4.65 14.65
C ARG A 644 19.16 5.47 15.50
N SER A 645 18.01 5.84 14.92
CA SER A 645 16.97 6.58 15.64
C SER A 645 15.90 5.66 16.22
N GLY A 646 15.36 6.05 17.37
CA GLY A 646 14.13 5.49 17.93
C GLY A 646 12.86 6.04 17.27
N TYR A 647 11.76 6.08 18.02
CA TYR A 647 10.48 6.63 17.55
C TYR A 647 10.56 8.15 17.42
N VAL A 648 10.61 8.62 16.16
CA VAL A 648 10.71 10.04 15.82
C VAL A 648 9.35 10.70 15.96
N LEU A 649 9.17 11.46 17.04
CA LEU A 649 7.94 12.18 17.36
C LEU A 649 7.99 13.66 16.93
N GLY A 650 6.91 14.38 17.21
CA GLY A 650 6.73 15.78 16.82
C GLY A 650 7.81 16.72 17.32
N ASP A 651 7.82 17.95 16.80
CA ASP A 651 8.65 19.03 17.33
C ASP A 651 8.04 19.58 18.63
N PRO A 652 8.74 19.50 19.78
CA PRO A 652 8.22 19.92 21.08
C PRO A 652 7.81 21.40 21.14
N LYS A 653 8.40 22.24 20.28
CA LYS A 653 8.13 23.68 20.27
C LYS A 653 6.90 24.02 19.42
N SER A 654 6.85 23.50 18.19
CA SER A 654 5.77 23.79 17.25
C SER A 654 4.60 22.81 17.33
N GLY A 655 4.72 21.71 18.07
CA GLY A 655 3.69 20.66 18.16
C GLY A 655 3.54 19.80 16.90
N ILE A 656 4.13 20.22 15.77
CA ILE A 656 3.95 19.60 14.46
C ILE A 656 4.36 18.14 14.53
N SER A 657 3.41 17.27 14.18
CA SER A 657 3.51 15.83 14.34
C SER A 657 2.96 15.12 13.09
N ASN A 658 3.50 13.94 12.79
CA ASN A 658 2.93 13.08 11.75
C ASN A 658 1.68 12.35 12.27
N THR A 659 0.51 12.62 11.70
CA THR A 659 -0.77 12.01 12.13
C THR A 659 -0.87 10.51 11.83
N ASP A 660 -0.03 9.99 10.94
CA ASP A 660 0.06 8.56 10.65
C ASP A 660 1.02 7.80 11.57
N ASP A 661 1.69 8.48 12.51
CA ASP A 661 2.61 7.87 13.46
C ASP A 661 1.89 6.98 14.49
N PHE A 662 2.57 5.89 14.90
CA PHE A 662 2.06 4.91 15.86
C PHE A 662 1.66 5.55 17.20
N LEU A 663 2.54 6.35 17.81
CA LEU A 663 2.32 6.93 19.13
C LEU A 663 1.30 8.08 19.08
N VAL A 664 1.28 8.83 17.97
CA VAL A 664 0.24 9.85 17.72
C VAL A 664 -1.14 9.22 17.57
N ARG A 665 -1.25 8.10 16.83
CA ARG A 665 -2.49 7.33 16.71
C ARG A 665 -2.90 6.68 18.03
N MET A 666 -1.95 6.26 18.88
CA MET A 666 -2.25 5.79 20.23
C MET A 666 -2.88 6.87 21.11
N LEU A 667 -2.43 8.12 21.04
CA LEU A 667 -3.06 9.24 21.77
C LEU A 667 -4.54 9.39 21.37
N LYS A 668 -4.83 9.50 20.07
CA LYS A 668 -6.21 9.59 19.57
C LYS A 668 -7.03 8.33 19.89
N GLY A 669 -6.43 7.16 19.72
CA GLY A 669 -7.05 5.88 19.99
C GLY A 669 -7.53 5.72 21.43
N CYS A 670 -6.69 6.10 22.41
CA CYS A 670 -7.08 6.05 23.82
C CYS A 670 -8.25 7.00 24.12
N VAL A 671 -8.27 8.19 23.51
CA VAL A 671 -9.39 9.13 23.63
C VAL A 671 -10.67 8.55 23.02
N GLN A 672 -10.58 7.92 21.84
CA GLN A 672 -11.72 7.30 21.16
C GLN A 672 -12.30 6.11 21.93
N VAL A 673 -11.43 5.25 22.46
CA VAL A 673 -11.81 4.09 23.29
C VAL A 673 -12.29 4.52 24.68
N GLY A 674 -11.86 5.70 25.16
CA GLY A 674 -12.22 6.23 26.48
C GLY A 674 -11.42 5.62 27.64
N SER A 675 -10.30 4.97 27.35
CA SER A 675 -9.36 4.42 28.34
C SER A 675 -7.98 4.21 27.70
N ARG A 676 -6.95 4.02 28.52
CA ARG A 676 -5.57 3.73 28.08
C ARG A 676 -5.03 2.44 28.70
N PRO A 677 -4.12 1.71 28.03
CA PRO A 677 -3.55 0.49 28.58
C PRO A 677 -2.50 0.80 29.64
N ASP A 678 -2.37 -0.11 30.59
CA ASP A 678 -1.26 -0.17 31.54
C ASP A 678 -0.05 -0.86 30.90
N VAL A 679 0.93 -0.07 30.49
CA VAL A 679 2.20 -0.54 29.92
C VAL A 679 3.36 0.23 30.56
N GLU A 680 4.14 -0.44 31.38
CA GLU A 680 5.25 0.20 32.12
C GLU A 680 6.53 0.36 31.31
N ASN A 681 6.62 -0.28 30.13
CA ASN A 681 7.81 -0.27 29.31
C ASN A 681 8.17 1.16 28.85
N THR A 682 9.47 1.43 28.79
CA THR A 682 9.99 2.70 28.27
C THR A 682 10.11 2.64 26.76
N ILE A 683 9.68 3.70 26.08
CA ILE A 683 9.88 3.84 24.63
C ILE A 683 10.92 4.92 24.37
N ASN A 684 11.84 4.65 23.46
CA ASN A 684 12.80 5.64 22.99
C ASN A 684 12.12 6.67 22.07
N MET A 685 11.42 7.63 22.68
CA MET A 685 10.66 8.71 22.05
C MET A 685 11.53 9.95 21.86
N VAL A 686 11.90 10.23 20.61
CA VAL A 686 12.88 11.28 20.28
C VAL A 686 12.26 12.38 19.41
N PRO A 687 12.40 13.67 19.78
CA PRO A 687 11.94 14.79 18.98
C PRO A 687 12.55 14.87 17.57
N VAL A 688 11.75 15.12 16.54
CA VAL A 688 12.22 15.19 15.13
C VAL A 688 13.33 16.22 14.90
N ASN A 689 13.24 17.38 15.54
CA ASN A 689 14.26 18.44 15.44
C ASN A 689 15.59 18.02 16.09
N HIS A 690 15.54 17.27 17.18
CA HIS A 690 16.72 16.71 17.83
C HIS A 690 17.36 15.62 16.98
N VAL A 691 16.56 14.70 16.44
CA VAL A 691 17.02 13.63 15.56
C VAL A 691 17.69 14.21 14.32
N ALA A 692 17.07 15.21 13.67
CA ALA A 692 17.63 15.88 12.51
C ALA A 692 18.99 16.52 12.83
N ARG A 693 19.07 17.29 13.93
CA ARG A 693 20.32 17.91 14.38
C ARG A 693 21.42 16.88 14.65
N LEU A 694 21.11 15.80 15.35
CA LEU A 694 22.08 14.75 15.70
C LEU A 694 22.58 14.02 14.45
N ILE A 695 21.71 13.75 13.48
CA ILE A 695 22.14 13.17 12.19
C ILE A 695 23.13 14.10 11.48
N VAL A 696 22.84 15.41 11.40
CA VAL A 696 23.76 16.35 10.74
C VAL A 696 25.06 16.50 11.55
N ALA A 697 24.98 16.55 12.88
CA ALA A 697 26.14 16.57 13.76
C ALA A 697 27.03 15.33 13.55
N SER A 698 26.46 14.13 13.51
CA SER A 698 27.20 12.89 13.24
C SER A 698 27.75 12.84 11.81
N ALA A 699 27.01 13.36 10.83
CA ALA A 699 27.46 13.44 9.44
C ALA A 699 28.69 14.33 9.27
N PHE A 700 28.77 15.42 10.04
CA PHE A 700 29.87 16.37 9.99
C PHE A 700 31.02 15.89 10.88
N TYR A 701 30.77 15.69 12.17
CA TYR A 701 31.80 15.52 13.20
C TYR A 701 32.00 14.08 13.68
N GLY A 702 31.18 13.13 13.23
CA GLY A 702 31.34 11.73 13.60
C GLY A 702 32.66 11.15 13.09
N ASP A 703 33.28 10.27 13.87
CA ASP A 703 34.45 9.53 13.40
C ASP A 703 34.05 8.58 12.25
N LYS A 704 34.98 8.35 11.32
CA LYS A 704 34.73 7.39 10.23
C LYS A 704 34.43 5.99 10.78
N ASN A 705 33.50 5.29 10.16
CA ASN A 705 33.09 3.93 10.52
C ASN A 705 32.58 3.83 11.97
N THR A 706 31.75 4.79 12.38
CA THR A 706 31.10 4.76 13.70
C THR A 706 29.58 4.77 13.59
N VAL A 707 28.94 4.20 14.61
CA VAL A 707 27.50 4.27 14.82
C VAL A 707 27.20 5.29 15.91
N SER A 708 26.10 6.01 15.78
CA SER A 708 25.53 6.87 16.81
C SER A 708 24.10 6.39 17.13
N HIS A 709 23.77 6.21 18.41
CA HIS A 709 22.39 5.92 18.83
C HIS A 709 21.71 7.23 19.22
N VAL A 710 20.48 7.45 18.75
CA VAL A 710 19.64 8.56 19.22
C VAL A 710 18.78 8.05 20.36
N GLU A 711 19.23 8.28 21.59
CA GLU A 711 18.53 7.87 22.81
C GLU A 711 17.82 9.07 23.44
N ALA A 712 16.58 8.84 23.89
CA ALA A 712 15.76 9.85 24.54
C ALA A 712 16.23 10.16 25.97
N HIS A 713 16.42 11.45 26.26
CA HIS A 713 16.68 11.94 27.61
C HIS A 713 15.72 13.08 27.98
N PRO A 714 14.74 12.88 28.88
CA PRO A 714 14.40 11.63 29.57
C PRO A 714 13.68 10.63 28.65
N ARG A 715 13.60 9.37 29.10
CA ARG A 715 12.87 8.31 28.42
C ARG A 715 11.57 8.02 29.17
N LEU A 716 10.45 8.49 28.63
CA LEU A 716 9.13 8.26 29.24
C LEU A 716 8.72 6.78 29.11
N THR A 717 8.02 6.30 30.13
CA THR A 717 7.21 5.09 30.04
C THR A 717 6.00 5.32 29.14
N PHE A 718 5.45 4.23 28.57
CA PHE A 718 4.19 4.28 27.82
C PHE A 718 3.06 4.90 28.66
N ASN A 719 3.00 4.51 29.94
CA ASN A 719 2.08 5.06 30.94
C ASN A 719 2.25 6.57 31.15
N GLU A 720 3.48 7.08 31.24
CA GLU A 720 3.69 8.53 31.39
C GLU A 720 3.32 9.32 30.14
N PHE A 721 3.60 8.78 28.96
CA PHE A 721 3.25 9.41 27.68
C PHE A 721 1.74 9.49 27.48
N LEU A 722 1.03 8.36 27.61
CA LEU A 722 -0.42 8.35 27.46
C LEU A 722 -1.14 9.00 28.65
N GLY A 723 -0.61 8.89 29.86
CA GLY A 723 -1.15 9.54 31.05
C GLY A 723 -1.12 11.06 30.99
N ALA A 724 -0.31 11.66 30.11
CA ALA A 724 -0.34 13.10 29.85
C ALA A 724 -1.73 13.58 29.37
N LEU A 725 -2.49 12.73 28.67
CA LEU A 725 -3.85 13.03 28.20
C LEU A 725 -4.78 13.47 29.35
N GLU A 726 -4.75 12.78 30.50
CA GLU A 726 -5.55 13.13 31.68
C GLU A 726 -5.12 14.49 32.26
N GLY A 727 -3.82 14.79 32.22
CA GLY A 727 -3.27 16.10 32.60
C GLY A 727 -3.89 17.25 31.79
N TYR A 728 -4.13 17.04 30.50
CA TYR A 728 -4.76 18.01 29.60
C TYR A 728 -6.29 17.89 29.53
N GLY A 729 -6.92 17.06 30.36
CA GLY A 729 -8.38 17.01 30.51
C GLY A 729 -9.12 16.01 29.61
N TYR A 730 -8.43 15.03 29.03
CA TYR A 730 -9.09 13.89 28.38
C TYR A 730 -9.40 12.78 29.40
N PRO A 731 -10.64 12.28 29.49
CA PRO A 731 -11.00 11.22 30.43
C PRO A 731 -10.57 9.85 29.89
N VAL A 732 -9.32 9.46 30.13
CA VAL A 732 -8.74 8.19 29.67
C VAL A 732 -8.12 7.42 30.85
N PRO A 733 -8.94 6.83 31.75
CA PRO A 733 -8.44 6.05 32.87
C PRO A 733 -7.57 4.88 32.40
N GLN A 734 -6.59 4.52 33.22
CA GLN A 734 -5.72 3.38 32.99
C GLN A 734 -6.44 2.08 33.33
N HIS A 735 -6.45 1.14 32.39
CA HIS A 735 -6.92 -0.24 32.58
C HIS A 735 -5.76 -1.21 32.33
N ASP A 736 -5.81 -2.40 32.93
CA ASP A 736 -4.89 -3.48 32.55
C ASP A 736 -4.98 -3.77 31.05
N TYR A 737 -3.88 -4.25 30.48
CA TYR A 737 -3.75 -4.41 29.03
C TYR A 737 -4.85 -5.28 28.42
N GLU A 738 -5.22 -6.40 29.04
CA GLU A 738 -6.24 -7.31 28.50
C GLU A 738 -7.64 -6.68 28.50
N ASN A 739 -8.03 -5.99 29.58
CA ASN A 739 -9.30 -5.26 29.63
C ASN A 739 -9.32 -4.06 28.64
N TRP A 740 -8.20 -3.35 28.52
CA TRP A 740 -8.08 -2.28 27.52
C TRP A 740 -8.17 -2.82 26.09
N LYS A 741 -7.46 -3.91 25.80
CA LYS A 741 -7.51 -4.61 24.50
C LYS A 741 -8.94 -5.04 24.15
N GLN A 742 -9.69 -5.60 25.10
CA GLN A 742 -11.10 -5.92 24.85
C GLN A 742 -11.93 -4.67 24.55
N SER A 743 -11.63 -3.54 25.20
CA SER A 743 -12.29 -2.26 24.91
C SER A 743 -11.98 -1.76 23.49
N VAL A 744 -10.75 -1.97 23.00
CA VAL A 744 -10.37 -1.68 21.60
C VAL A 744 -11.15 -2.57 20.62
N VAL A 745 -11.22 -3.88 20.87
CA VAL A 745 -11.97 -4.85 20.06
C VAL A 745 -13.43 -4.41 19.95
N ASN A 746 -14.08 -4.18 21.09
CA ASN A 746 -15.48 -3.76 21.16
C ASN A 746 -15.71 -2.42 20.43
N TYR A 747 -14.78 -1.48 20.56
CA TYR A 747 -14.88 -0.17 19.90
C TYR A 747 -14.78 -0.28 18.38
N VAL A 748 -13.88 -1.13 17.86
CA VAL A 748 -13.71 -1.35 16.42
C VAL A 748 -14.88 -2.16 15.83
N GLU A 749 -15.32 -3.20 16.53
CA GLU A 749 -16.47 -4.04 16.12
C GLU A 749 -17.81 -3.29 16.19
N GLY A 750 -17.94 -2.34 17.11
CA GLY A 750 -19.11 -1.47 17.24
C GLY A 750 -19.36 -0.54 16.04
N GLY A 751 -18.43 -0.49 15.07
CA GLY A 751 -18.56 0.28 13.84
C GLY A 751 -18.36 1.79 14.03
N ARG A 752 -18.37 2.54 12.92
CA ARG A 752 -18.34 4.00 12.97
C ARG A 752 -19.66 4.51 13.55
N LYS A 753 -19.58 5.35 14.58
CA LYS A 753 -20.66 6.31 14.86
C LYS A 753 -20.71 7.29 13.66
N ASP A 754 -21.89 7.76 13.27
CA ASP A 754 -22.21 8.55 12.05
C ASP A 754 -21.45 9.90 11.89
N ASP A 755 -20.38 10.10 12.63
CA ASP A 755 -19.68 11.36 12.90
C ASP A 755 -18.57 11.66 11.87
N GLY A 756 -18.28 10.72 10.97
CA GLY A 756 -17.21 10.87 9.96
C GLY A 756 -15.77 10.78 10.47
N ASP A 757 -15.55 10.58 11.78
CA ASP A 757 -14.22 10.48 12.38
C ASP A 757 -13.54 9.13 12.04
N GLU A 758 -12.22 9.15 11.82
CA GLU A 758 -11.47 7.94 11.51
C GLU A 758 -11.17 7.11 12.76
N LEU A 759 -11.32 5.78 12.68
CA LEU A 759 -10.90 4.86 13.73
C LEU A 759 -9.36 4.83 13.78
N ALA A 760 -8.77 5.53 14.75
CA ALA A 760 -7.32 5.79 14.78
C ALA A 760 -6.48 4.51 14.89
N LEU A 761 -6.99 3.52 15.65
CA LEU A 761 -6.32 2.25 15.91
C LEU A 761 -6.58 1.18 14.85
N LEU A 762 -7.49 1.38 13.89
CA LEU A 762 -7.83 0.34 12.91
C LEU A 762 -6.62 -0.11 12.08
N GLY A 763 -5.80 0.84 11.62
CA GLY A 763 -4.56 0.52 10.89
C GLY A 763 -3.49 -0.16 11.76
N LEU A 764 -3.62 -0.04 13.08
CA LEU A 764 -2.71 -0.58 14.08
C LEU A 764 -3.31 -1.77 14.83
N TYR A 765 -4.49 -2.24 14.41
CA TYR A 765 -5.30 -3.18 15.18
C TYR A 765 -4.51 -4.44 15.57
N HIS A 766 -3.73 -4.97 14.62
CA HIS A 766 -2.84 -6.11 14.83
C HIS A 766 -1.75 -5.89 15.87
N MET A 767 -1.22 -4.66 16.00
CA MET A 767 -0.22 -4.33 17.02
C MET A 767 -0.89 -4.18 18.39
N VAL A 768 -2.00 -3.45 18.47
CA VAL A 768 -2.63 -3.09 19.75
C VAL A 768 -3.47 -4.22 20.35
N THR A 769 -3.89 -5.19 19.55
CA THR A 769 -4.59 -6.40 20.02
C THR A 769 -3.68 -7.64 20.09
N GLY A 770 -2.43 -7.51 19.66
CA GLY A 770 -1.39 -8.54 19.81
C GLY A 770 -0.87 -8.59 21.25
N ASP A 771 0.46 -8.53 21.40
CA ASP A 771 1.15 -8.31 22.68
C ASP A 771 1.82 -6.94 22.65
N LEU A 772 1.03 -5.89 22.85
CA LEU A 772 1.50 -4.50 22.84
C LEU A 772 2.60 -4.26 23.90
N PRO A 773 2.50 -4.76 25.15
CA PRO A 773 3.59 -4.64 26.11
C PRO A 773 4.90 -5.19 25.56
N GLU A 774 4.92 -6.44 25.08
CA GLU A 774 6.16 -7.05 24.58
C GLU A 774 6.67 -6.35 23.32
N ALA A 775 5.78 -6.06 22.37
CA ALA A 775 6.13 -5.46 21.07
C ALA A 775 6.62 -4.01 21.16
N THR A 776 6.45 -3.34 22.30
CA THR A 776 6.89 -1.94 22.52
C THR A 776 8.10 -1.83 23.42
N LYS A 777 8.64 -2.95 23.93
CA LYS A 777 9.94 -2.94 24.62
C LYS A 777 11.01 -2.46 23.66
N ALA A 778 11.86 -1.56 24.15
CA ALA A 778 13.02 -1.09 23.41
C ALA A 778 14.28 -1.29 24.26
N PRO A 779 15.41 -1.71 23.64
CA PRO A 779 16.65 -1.89 24.38
C PRO A 779 17.16 -0.56 24.94
N ASN A 780 17.94 -0.64 26.02
CA ASN A 780 18.67 0.51 26.56
C ASN A 780 19.91 0.75 25.69
N LEU A 781 20.10 1.99 25.24
CA LEU A 781 21.18 2.33 24.31
C LEU A 781 22.29 3.13 24.99
N ASN A 782 23.51 2.95 24.52
CA ASN A 782 24.63 3.84 24.79
C ASN A 782 24.74 4.86 23.64
N ASP A 783 24.88 6.14 23.95
CA ASP A 783 24.83 7.24 22.98
C ASP A 783 26.10 8.12 23.03
N ARG A 784 27.24 7.56 23.42
CA ARG A 784 28.47 8.33 23.66
C ARG A 784 29.00 9.00 22.40
N ASN A 785 28.98 8.31 21.26
CA ASN A 785 29.39 8.85 19.97
C ASN A 785 28.40 9.94 19.53
N ALA A 786 27.10 9.71 19.72
CA ALA A 786 26.07 10.70 19.43
C ALA A 786 26.28 11.99 20.24
N GLN A 787 26.52 11.87 21.55
CA GLN A 787 26.76 13.02 22.41
C GLN A 787 28.04 13.76 22.03
N ARG A 788 29.12 13.05 21.70
CA ARG A 788 30.37 13.68 21.24
C ARG A 788 30.19 14.46 19.93
N ALA A 789 29.42 13.92 18.99
CA ALA A 789 29.11 14.61 17.73
C ALA A 789 28.26 15.86 17.99
N LEU A 790 27.24 15.76 18.84
CA LEU A 790 26.43 16.90 19.27
C LEU A 790 27.27 17.97 19.97
N ASP A 791 28.17 17.61 20.88
CA ASP A 791 29.03 18.58 21.58
C ASP A 791 29.91 19.36 20.60
N ALA A 792 30.45 18.68 19.58
CA ALA A 792 31.24 19.33 18.53
C ALA A 792 30.38 20.28 17.67
N ASP A 793 29.17 19.85 17.32
CA ASP A 793 28.21 20.64 16.56
C ASP A 793 27.66 21.85 17.34
N THR A 794 27.36 21.70 18.63
CA THR A 794 26.95 22.79 19.52
C THR A 794 28.06 23.81 19.71
N LYS A 795 29.32 23.39 19.81
CA LYS A 795 30.46 24.33 19.83
C LYS A 795 30.54 25.20 18.57
N HIS A 796 30.08 24.69 17.43
CA HIS A 796 30.09 25.43 16.17
C HIS A 796 28.84 26.29 15.99
N THR A 797 27.66 25.77 16.33
CA THR A 797 26.35 26.40 16.03
C THR A 797 25.72 27.16 17.20
N GLY A 798 26.18 26.95 18.43
CA GLY A 798 25.63 27.56 19.65
C GLY A 798 24.18 27.18 19.97
N THR A 799 23.62 26.18 19.29
CA THR A 799 22.20 25.81 19.39
C THR A 799 22.03 24.49 20.14
N GLU A 800 20.93 24.30 20.85
CA GLU A 800 20.57 23.04 21.51
C GLU A 800 19.13 22.64 21.19
N THR A 801 18.81 21.36 21.34
CA THR A 801 17.47 20.80 21.09
C THR A 801 17.06 19.88 22.24
N PRO A 802 15.75 19.78 22.57
CA PRO A 802 15.28 18.85 23.59
C PRO A 802 15.64 17.41 23.22
N LYS A 803 16.33 16.69 24.11
CA LYS A 803 16.88 15.35 23.82
C LYS A 803 15.85 14.22 23.95
N GLY A 804 14.64 14.50 24.43
CA GLY A 804 13.58 13.52 24.64
C GLY A 804 12.20 14.18 24.69
N VAL A 805 11.15 13.38 24.55
CA VAL A 805 9.76 13.85 24.69
C VAL A 805 9.39 13.99 26.16
N THR A 806 8.80 15.13 26.54
CA THR A 806 8.27 15.37 27.89
C THR A 806 6.74 15.47 27.88
N LYS A 807 6.10 15.49 29.05
CA LYS A 807 4.64 15.68 29.17
C LYS A 807 4.19 17.03 28.62
N GLU A 808 5.04 18.05 28.69
CA GLU A 808 4.83 19.37 28.09
C GLU A 808 4.88 19.29 26.56
N ALA A 809 5.84 18.53 26.00
CA ALA A 809 5.91 18.29 24.56
C ALA A 809 4.64 17.58 24.04
N VAL A 810 4.10 16.61 24.80
CA VAL A 810 2.80 16.00 24.48
C VAL A 810 1.69 17.04 24.42
N GLY A 811 1.69 18.05 25.30
CA GLY A 811 0.76 19.19 25.23
C GLY A 811 0.86 19.97 23.93
N SER A 812 2.08 20.25 23.47
CA SER A 812 2.31 20.87 22.15
C SER A 812 1.77 20.00 21.01
N TYR A 813 1.98 18.68 21.07
CA TYR A 813 1.44 17.75 20.06
C TYR A 813 -0.08 17.77 20.06
N LEU A 814 -0.72 17.70 21.23
CA LEU A 814 -2.18 17.77 21.35
C LEU A 814 -2.73 19.09 20.79
N ALA A 815 -2.10 20.22 21.08
CA ALA A 815 -2.50 21.51 20.52
C ALA A 815 -2.44 21.53 18.98
N PHE A 816 -1.39 20.96 18.40
CA PHE A 816 -1.28 20.79 16.94
C PHE A 816 -2.37 19.87 16.37
N LEU A 817 -2.60 18.72 17.00
CA LEU A 817 -3.59 17.74 16.55
C LEU A 817 -5.02 18.29 16.62
N ILE A 818 -5.31 19.13 17.63
CA ILE A 818 -6.59 19.86 17.74
C ILE A 818 -6.69 20.92 16.65
N ALA A 819 -5.67 21.77 16.48
CA ALA A 819 -5.66 22.81 15.45
C ALA A 819 -5.80 22.22 14.03
N ARG A 820 -5.28 21.01 13.82
CA ARG A 820 -5.37 20.25 12.57
C ARG A 820 -6.76 19.63 12.31
N GLY A 821 -7.61 19.54 13.35
CA GLY A 821 -8.87 18.81 13.33
C GLY A 821 -8.71 17.29 13.42
N PHE A 822 -7.53 16.79 13.82
CA PHE A 822 -7.28 15.36 13.99
C PHE A 822 -7.82 14.83 15.33
N MET A 823 -7.78 15.66 16.38
CA MET A 823 -8.34 15.38 17.71
C MET A 823 -9.35 16.45 18.12
N THR A 824 -10.37 16.06 18.88
CA THR A 824 -11.32 17.00 19.49
C THR A 824 -10.72 17.64 20.74
N ALA A 825 -11.07 18.88 21.05
CA ALA A 825 -10.66 19.51 22.30
C ALA A 825 -11.25 18.79 23.54
N PRO A 826 -10.56 18.84 24.70
CA PRO A 826 -11.01 18.19 25.94
C PRO A 826 -12.23 18.90 26.57
N ASN A 827 -13.12 18.14 27.22
CA ASN A 827 -14.44 18.58 27.69
C ASN A 827 -14.52 19.10 29.15
N ALA A 828 -13.42 19.67 29.66
CA ALA A 828 -13.22 20.29 31.01
C ALA A 828 -12.52 19.42 32.08
N GLY A 829 -11.82 20.09 33.01
CA GLY A 829 -11.07 19.47 34.13
C GLY A 829 -9.55 19.38 33.97
N ALA A 830 -8.95 20.11 33.01
CA ALA A 830 -7.51 20.04 32.74
C ALA A 830 -6.66 20.61 33.90
N LYS A 831 -5.64 19.85 34.31
CA LYS A 831 -4.61 20.30 35.27
C LYS A 831 -3.49 21.07 34.58
N MET A 832 -3.29 20.84 33.29
CA MET A 832 -2.29 21.48 32.43
C MET A 832 -2.98 22.25 31.30
N ALA A 833 -2.48 23.44 30.98
CA ALA A 833 -3.01 24.25 29.89
C ALA A 833 -2.40 23.81 28.55
N LEU A 834 -3.24 23.65 27.53
CA LEU A 834 -2.75 23.45 26.16
C LEU A 834 -2.14 24.77 25.62
N PRO A 835 -0.98 24.71 24.96
CA PRO A 835 -0.43 25.89 24.31
C PRO A 835 -1.36 26.39 23.21
N LYS A 836 -1.40 27.71 22.99
CA LYS A 836 -2.13 28.28 21.85
C LYS A 836 -1.42 27.92 20.56
N MET A 837 -2.17 27.42 19.59
CA MET A 837 -1.68 27.06 18.28
C MET A 837 -2.63 27.55 17.20
N GLU A 838 -2.09 28.24 16.21
CA GLU A 838 -2.82 28.65 15.01
C GLU A 838 -2.03 28.22 13.79
N LEU A 839 -2.66 27.47 12.90
CA LEU A 839 -2.09 27.09 11.62
C LEU A 839 -2.49 28.14 10.58
N THR A 840 -1.54 28.57 9.75
CA THR A 840 -1.88 29.46 8.62
C THR A 840 -2.76 28.71 7.62
N LYS A 841 -3.47 29.46 6.76
CA LYS A 841 -4.29 28.86 5.69
C LYS A 841 -3.43 28.03 4.74
N GLU A 842 -2.23 28.52 4.42
CA GLU A 842 -1.26 27.82 3.57
C GLU A 842 -0.75 26.54 4.24
N GLN A 843 -0.39 26.59 5.53
CA GLN A 843 0.01 25.41 6.30
C GLN A 843 -1.11 24.38 6.33
N THR A 844 -2.34 24.80 6.60
CA THR A 844 -3.51 23.90 6.64
C THR A 844 -3.75 23.23 5.29
N ALA A 845 -3.70 24.00 4.20
CA ALA A 845 -3.85 23.48 2.84
C ALA A 845 -2.72 22.51 2.48
N ALA A 846 -1.48 22.82 2.84
CA ALA A 846 -0.32 21.96 2.61
C ALA A 846 -0.40 20.66 3.45
N LEU A 847 -0.81 20.76 4.72
CA LEU A 847 -1.06 19.62 5.62
C LEU A 847 -2.14 18.66 5.13
N ASN A 848 -3.06 19.09 4.26
CA ASN A 848 -4.03 18.22 3.60
C ASN A 848 -3.41 17.42 2.43
N ARG A 849 -2.28 17.88 1.88
CA ARG A 849 -1.58 17.28 0.73
C ARG A 849 -0.39 16.41 1.13
N VAL A 850 -0.01 16.43 2.42
CA VAL A 850 1.11 15.66 2.96
C VAL A 850 0.63 14.64 4.00
N GLY A 851 1.40 13.59 4.22
CA GLY A 851 0.99 12.44 5.04
C GLY A 851 0.65 11.22 4.19
N GLY A 852 0.77 10.02 4.76
CA GLY A 852 0.73 8.74 4.06
C GLY A 852 -0.61 8.42 3.37
N ARG A 853 -1.66 9.22 3.62
CA ARG A 853 -2.99 9.08 3.00
C ARG A 853 -3.43 10.28 2.14
N GLY A 854 -2.65 11.36 2.03
CA GLY A 854 -3.11 12.65 1.47
C GLY A 854 -2.53 13.08 0.11
N GLY A 855 -1.77 12.24 -0.59
CA GLY A 855 -1.12 12.60 -1.87
C GLY A 855 -1.92 12.27 -3.14
N GLY A 856 -3.22 11.97 -3.02
CA GLY A 856 -4.05 11.52 -4.13
C GLY A 856 -5.51 11.83 -3.91
N SER A 857 -5.83 13.11 -3.70
CA SER A 857 -7.14 13.68 -4.06
C SER A 857 -7.04 14.27 -5.45
#